data_AF-A0A937RBQ7-F1
#
_entry.id   AF-A0A937RBQ7-F1
#
_cell.length_a   1.000
_cell.length_b   1.000
_cell.length_c   1.000
_cell.angle_alpha   90.00
_cell.angle_beta   90.00
_cell.angle_gamma   90.00
#
_symmetry.space_group_name_H-M   'P 1'
#
loop_
_entity.id
_entity.type
_entity.pdbx_description
1 polymer ?
#
loop_
_entity_poly.entity_id
_entity_poly.type
_entity_poly.pdbx_seq_one_letter_code
_entity_poly.pdbx_strand_id
1 'polypeptide(L)'
;MRHVLAIASAVLLAASLGAGETDAPISIENDALRFTLDPRAGGFSVLDKQAGTRWATYAGHGRIVMRDLAPMGVRPGLTFETTLPAGGGKTLEARVTVTLPKGRRDVHWAIEADADATMNWLPWPPPLVPEKGESWIVFAPYCDGLLLPLRRDGMPRNWWPLDMPFFGILAGRPTGPGYALILETPDDARLLVRATSKAKDAPMTAGVTWAASLGKWGYTRKLLYRFCPTGGYVALAKAYRQHAKDTGLLVTLREKMKRRPAIAKLAGAPDVWGAKGVAFCREAKAAGIDRMIVNGSFGVDDTEAIKKLGYLVSSYDNYEDMMAGKPGRYGDCTIPDDAPLMANGKRMLGWPVHVKDPKTGKTQLDPKTGKPILKEQFHKRCSARALQVAKRWVPPDQLKNPRDARFIDVATATELRECLDPNHRCTRSIDRDHKIAVARYIGEDLGLVVGGEHGKWWGVPYHDYWEGMQSGGFYSWPAGHVGHDIPQTRDAIGEKYLAYGIGHRHRIPLWELVFGDCVVSTWYWGDSTGHLHNADPDIARRKDLFNMLYGTVPLYWVSRPFSFRWDKPELRARLLDSYRTTCKLHEQLAFDELLTHEWLTPDRTVQKTTFSSGTLVVVNFGPRPYPLKDEGKTWLLSPLGFYARGPRILQYRVRDGERLVTCVGTPNYLFADGGGGSHDFGVVLTSKPVTLRRLAGDVLRFSLGRDPGRVVLRPGRLAPRWDLASTHVLVLDKQGRRVRELAYKLAGRGGVAFETEGRFEMVCGREHDLPNLVVDGLRLEPEAPKQGRPLTVSVTITNRGRTSARDVPVAIYLDRQAADTQLATRSVSVGAGERADVGFSVDTSALDGPRALVAVADPDGRVPELLEIDNVDRRGVTIALDPARWAYRLKIEVVNGPVEQPTSSVAYLKDVEVEGEDHGKPIRVDELWVHIFHGLPVALAVDFSGVLRRLGAKGALDPASIRVCGRTVDGVVGDPAFCQFDPASGFDATTNAKGAVVWLVHGTLRPRERRAYWLLFDVAEKGLKSWPQSRLWDPASNAAATACYRARLDAGCLVQLGSSMPDAPEEPFLSSLVYSSEQTGWVREEGGEALEQTVLTNGPVRAVVRVRKKLKAGLVYTKTYTFWPYRIDVQFEGNKAYGLMSRAYYALPGTYEDSAGNKAKVDGAGDAEGVLGKCPNPKWYVVYGDGWAHSCVALSKFDNITYWDAGHWGGIGFQGGDIKGARMTYVIHGTQKDGSFGKRDYERLMNPPKARIVE
;
A
#
# COMPACT_ATOMS: atom_id res chain seq x y z
N MET A 1 -8.17 61.52 44.68
CA MET A 1 -9.45 62.28 44.64
C MET A 1 -10.18 62.25 43.28
N ARG A 2 -9.51 62.29 42.11
CA ARG A 2 -10.20 62.19 40.80
C ARG A 2 -10.85 60.83 40.48
N HIS A 3 -10.44 59.74 41.13
CA HIS A 3 -11.09 58.42 41.01
C HIS A 3 -12.36 58.25 41.84
N VAL A 4 -12.61 59.11 42.84
CA VAL A 4 -13.83 59.05 43.67
C VAL A 4 -14.97 59.85 43.03
N LEU A 5 -14.66 60.92 42.26
CA LEU A 5 -15.69 61.67 41.52
C LEU A 5 -16.23 60.92 40.28
N ALA A 6 -15.43 60.11 39.59
CA ALA A 6 -15.90 59.35 38.42
C ALA A 6 -16.85 58.19 38.79
N ILE A 7 -16.68 57.60 39.99
CA ILE A 7 -17.58 56.57 40.52
C ILE A 7 -18.87 57.22 41.06
N ALA A 8 -18.78 58.42 41.65
CA ALA A 8 -19.95 59.17 42.10
C ALA A 8 -20.86 59.63 40.94
N SER A 9 -20.32 60.02 39.79
CA SER A 9 -21.14 60.43 38.63
C SER A 9 -21.85 59.26 37.92
N ALA A 10 -21.31 58.03 38.00
CA ALA A 10 -21.98 56.84 37.45
C ALA A 10 -23.02 56.25 38.42
N VAL A 11 -22.80 56.39 39.74
CA VAL A 11 -23.75 55.92 40.76
C VAL A 11 -24.90 56.90 40.98
N LEU A 12 -24.70 58.22 40.83
CA LEU A 12 -25.80 59.20 40.92
C LEU A 12 -26.75 59.23 39.72
N LEU A 13 -26.35 58.74 38.53
CA LEU A 13 -27.29 58.59 37.42
C LEU A 13 -28.15 57.31 37.52
N ALA A 14 -27.66 56.30 38.25
CA ALA A 14 -28.37 55.03 38.46
C ALA A 14 -29.39 55.09 39.61
N ALA A 15 -29.22 56.00 40.57
CA ALA A 15 -30.13 56.15 41.71
C ALA A 15 -31.32 57.11 41.47
N SER A 16 -31.32 57.88 40.37
CA SER A 16 -32.45 58.76 39.98
C SER A 16 -33.32 58.19 38.85
N LEU A 17 -32.98 57.01 38.33
CA LEU A 17 -33.81 56.28 37.38
C LEU A 17 -34.58 55.20 38.14
N GLY A 18 -35.74 55.58 38.69
CA GLY A 18 -36.74 54.60 39.09
C GLY A 18 -37.07 53.70 37.89
N ALA A 19 -37.49 52.46 38.17
CA ALA A 19 -37.93 51.49 37.17
C ALA A 19 -38.94 52.14 36.20
N GLY A 20 -38.46 52.55 35.04
CA GLY A 20 -39.19 53.29 34.02
C GLY A 20 -38.44 53.21 32.70
N GLU A 21 -39.18 52.99 31.62
CA GLU A 21 -38.67 52.80 30.26
C GLU A 21 -37.71 53.94 29.85
N THR A 22 -36.41 53.69 29.86
CA THR A 22 -35.43 54.66 29.32
C THR A 22 -35.38 54.53 27.80
N ASP A 23 -35.85 55.56 27.11
CA ASP A 23 -35.94 55.60 25.64
C ASP A 23 -34.61 55.88 24.91
N ALA A 24 -33.55 56.25 25.64
CA ALA A 24 -32.26 56.64 25.06
C ALA A 24 -31.28 55.47 24.90
N PRO A 25 -30.42 55.46 23.87
CA PRO A 25 -29.36 54.45 23.74
C PRO A 25 -28.42 54.44 24.96
N ILE A 26 -28.12 53.25 25.48
CA ILE A 26 -27.27 53.06 26.66
C ILE A 26 -25.94 52.46 26.23
N SER A 27 -24.84 52.98 26.79
CA SER A 27 -23.49 52.51 26.48
C SER A 27 -22.76 51.99 27.71
N ILE A 28 -22.04 50.89 27.53
CA ILE A 28 -21.04 50.38 28.46
C ILE A 28 -19.70 50.27 27.76
N GLU A 29 -18.61 50.50 28.46
CA GLU A 29 -17.28 50.45 27.86
C GLU A 29 -16.22 49.90 28.81
N ASN A 30 -15.16 49.38 28.20
CA ASN A 30 -13.90 49.08 28.86
C ASN A 30 -12.76 49.84 28.12
N ASP A 31 -11.51 49.52 28.40
CA ASP A 31 -10.35 50.21 27.80
C ASP A 31 -10.25 50.03 26.28
N ALA A 32 -10.82 48.95 25.73
CA ALA A 32 -10.68 48.60 24.31
C ALA A 32 -11.95 48.79 23.47
N LEU A 33 -13.12 48.60 24.07
CA LEU A 33 -14.41 48.57 23.37
C LEU A 33 -15.41 49.52 24.02
N ARG A 34 -16.29 50.09 23.20
CA ARG A 34 -17.56 50.70 23.64
C ARG A 34 -18.71 49.96 22.98
N PHE A 35 -19.59 49.39 23.78
CA PHE A 35 -20.84 48.76 23.35
C PHE A 35 -21.99 49.72 23.61
N THR A 36 -22.84 49.93 22.62
CA THR A 36 -24.02 50.80 22.69
C THR A 36 -25.26 50.02 22.23
N LEU A 37 -26.30 50.02 23.05
CA LEU A 37 -27.57 49.33 22.82
C LEU A 37 -28.69 50.34 22.58
N ASP A 38 -29.54 50.11 21.58
CA ASP A 38 -30.75 50.89 21.34
C ASP A 38 -31.99 50.08 21.79
N PRO A 39 -32.62 50.45 22.92
CA PRO A 39 -33.71 49.66 23.50
C PRO A 39 -35.02 49.69 22.69
N ARG A 40 -35.25 50.72 21.85
CA ARG A 40 -36.47 50.84 21.03
C ARG A 40 -36.35 50.17 19.68
N ALA A 41 -35.18 50.29 19.05
CA ALA A 41 -34.91 49.69 17.74
C ALA A 41 -34.52 48.21 17.86
N GLY A 42 -33.91 47.82 18.98
CA GLY A 42 -33.38 46.46 19.19
C GLY A 42 -32.01 46.21 18.57
N GLY A 43 -31.37 47.29 18.09
CA GLY A 43 -30.05 47.26 17.48
C GLY A 43 -28.94 47.53 18.48
N PHE A 44 -27.71 47.22 18.10
CA PHE A 44 -26.53 47.53 18.91
C PHE A 44 -25.34 47.89 18.03
N SER A 45 -24.35 48.57 18.63
CA SER A 45 -23.07 48.85 17.98
C SER A 45 -21.90 48.65 18.93
N VAL A 46 -20.75 48.30 18.36
CA VAL A 46 -19.48 48.14 19.06
C VAL A 46 -18.43 48.99 18.35
N LEU A 47 -17.84 49.92 19.08
CA LEU A 47 -16.66 50.66 18.64
C LEU A 47 -15.41 49.96 19.16
N ASP A 48 -14.57 49.44 18.25
CA ASP A 48 -13.20 49.08 18.59
C ASP A 48 -12.37 50.37 18.65
N LYS A 49 -12.00 50.78 19.87
CA LYS A 49 -11.32 52.05 20.13
C LYS A 49 -9.92 52.12 19.51
N GLN A 50 -9.26 50.97 19.31
CA GLN A 50 -7.94 50.93 18.69
C GLN A 50 -8.04 50.94 17.16
N ALA A 51 -8.94 50.14 16.59
CA ALA A 51 -9.11 50.11 15.14
C ALA A 51 -9.82 51.37 14.59
N GLY A 52 -10.54 52.10 15.45
CA GLY A 52 -11.43 53.18 15.06
C GLY A 52 -12.62 52.70 14.23
N THR A 53 -12.84 51.38 14.13
CA THR A 53 -13.93 50.79 13.36
C THR A 53 -15.15 50.64 14.25
N ARG A 54 -16.25 51.27 13.83
CA ARG A 54 -17.58 51.08 14.42
C ARG A 54 -18.32 49.97 13.67
N TRP A 55 -18.76 48.98 14.41
CA TRP A 55 -19.58 47.86 13.96
C TRP A 55 -21.01 48.08 14.45
N ALA A 56 -22.00 48.05 13.57
CA ALA A 56 -23.39 48.27 13.94
C ALA A 56 -24.29 47.19 13.36
N THR A 57 -25.41 46.93 14.01
CA THR A 57 -26.47 46.08 13.44
C THR A 57 -26.97 46.68 12.13
N TYR A 58 -27.11 45.85 11.10
CA TYR A 58 -27.52 46.33 9.78
C TYR A 58 -28.95 46.92 9.79
N ALA A 59 -29.22 47.88 8.90
CA ALA A 59 -30.54 48.48 8.76
C ALA A 59 -31.56 47.45 8.24
N GLY A 60 -32.71 47.32 8.91
CA GLY A 60 -33.75 46.36 8.51
C GLY A 60 -33.64 44.96 9.15
N HIS A 61 -33.00 44.85 10.32
CA HIS A 61 -32.94 43.61 11.12
C HIS A 61 -34.25 43.22 11.82
N GLY A 62 -35.29 44.05 11.72
CA GLY A 62 -36.55 43.89 12.44
C GLY A 62 -36.48 44.54 13.83
N ARG A 63 -37.60 45.12 14.27
CA ARG A 63 -37.69 45.82 15.55
C ARG A 63 -37.85 44.82 16.69
N ILE A 64 -36.97 44.88 17.68
CA ILE A 64 -37.03 44.07 18.91
C ILE A 64 -36.98 45.01 20.12
N VAL A 65 -38.02 45.02 20.93
CA VAL A 65 -38.10 45.93 22.10
C VAL A 65 -37.40 45.29 23.29
N MET A 66 -36.57 46.07 23.98
CA MET A 66 -35.86 45.67 25.19
C MET A 66 -36.48 46.38 26.39
N ARG A 67 -36.81 45.61 27.44
CA ARG A 67 -37.48 46.05 28.66
C ARG A 67 -36.61 45.74 29.87
N ASP A 68 -36.87 46.39 31.00
CA ASP A 68 -36.18 46.15 32.27
C ASP A 68 -34.65 46.18 32.16
N LEU A 69 -34.15 47.14 31.37
CA LEU A 69 -32.72 47.30 31.12
C LEU A 69 -32.02 47.82 32.38
N ALA A 70 -31.08 47.03 32.90
CA ALA A 70 -30.34 47.34 34.13
C ALA A 70 -28.82 47.15 33.95
N PRO A 71 -27.98 48.09 34.40
CA PRO A 71 -26.53 47.88 34.47
C PRO A 71 -26.17 46.90 35.59
N MET A 72 -25.12 46.09 35.38
CA MET A 72 -24.73 45.05 36.34
C MET A 72 -23.97 45.55 37.59
N GLY A 73 -23.68 46.85 37.70
CA GLY A 73 -23.10 47.53 38.88
C GLY A 73 -21.63 47.19 39.24
N VAL A 74 -21.25 45.92 39.22
CA VAL A 74 -19.95 45.39 39.71
C VAL A 74 -18.93 45.20 38.57
N ARG A 75 -19.41 45.13 37.32
CA ARG A 75 -18.61 45.00 36.10
C ARG A 75 -19.32 45.66 34.90
N PRO A 76 -18.61 46.14 33.87
CA PRO A 76 -19.25 46.66 32.65
C PRO A 76 -20.14 45.59 32.00
N GLY A 77 -21.46 45.77 32.13
CA GLY A 77 -22.45 44.81 31.68
C GLY A 77 -23.86 45.35 31.81
N LEU A 78 -24.78 44.79 31.02
CA LEU A 78 -26.19 45.13 30.96
C LEU A 78 -27.02 43.84 30.97
N THR A 79 -28.16 43.89 31.64
CA THR A 79 -29.20 42.86 31.57
C THR A 79 -30.50 43.49 31.09
N PHE A 80 -31.26 42.79 30.24
CA PHE A 80 -32.58 43.23 29.80
C PHE A 80 -33.47 42.04 29.47
N GLU A 81 -34.77 42.28 29.44
CA GLU A 81 -35.78 41.32 29.00
C GLU A 81 -36.29 41.69 27.60
N THR A 82 -36.64 40.71 26.79
CA THR A 82 -37.12 40.94 25.43
C THR A 82 -37.96 39.78 24.91
N THR A 83 -38.85 40.08 23.96
CA THR A 83 -39.67 39.11 23.25
C THR A 83 -39.06 38.84 21.87
N LEU A 84 -38.58 37.62 21.64
CA LEU A 84 -37.88 37.24 20.41
C LEU A 84 -38.79 36.45 19.45
N PRO A 85 -38.71 36.67 18.12
CA PRO A 85 -39.49 35.93 17.14
C PRO A 85 -38.89 34.53 16.91
N ALA A 86 -39.48 33.51 17.52
CA ALA A 86 -38.97 32.13 17.60
C ALA A 86 -39.38 31.22 16.41
N GLY A 87 -39.78 31.83 15.28
CA GLY A 87 -40.18 31.14 14.05
C GLY A 87 -41.55 30.46 14.12
N GLY A 88 -42.23 30.35 12.96
CA GLY A 88 -43.54 29.67 12.86
C GLY A 88 -44.67 30.35 13.65
N GLY A 89 -44.63 31.68 13.79
CA GLY A 89 -45.63 32.46 14.55
C GLY A 89 -45.42 32.45 16.07
N LYS A 90 -44.39 31.79 16.58
CA LYS A 90 -44.09 31.68 18.01
C LYS A 90 -43.22 32.85 18.49
N THR A 91 -43.35 33.20 19.77
CA THR A 91 -42.50 34.15 20.48
C THR A 91 -41.76 33.46 21.64
N LEU A 92 -40.62 34.02 22.03
CA LEU A 92 -39.81 33.54 23.15
C LEU A 92 -39.50 34.74 24.06
N GLU A 93 -40.01 34.72 25.29
CA GLU A 93 -39.59 35.67 26.33
C GLU A 93 -38.20 35.27 26.81
N ALA A 94 -37.25 36.20 26.72
CA ALA A 94 -35.86 35.96 27.02
C ALA A 94 -35.27 37.06 27.89
N ARG A 95 -34.45 36.65 28.88
CA ARG A 95 -33.53 37.51 29.60
C ARG A 95 -32.16 37.44 28.95
N VAL A 96 -31.59 38.59 28.63
CA VAL A 96 -30.30 38.69 27.95
C VAL A 96 -29.31 39.39 28.87
N THR A 97 -28.12 38.79 29.00
CA THR A 97 -26.98 39.39 29.70
C THR A 97 -25.87 39.68 28.70
N VAL A 98 -25.43 40.93 28.63
CA VAL A 98 -24.27 41.37 27.84
C VAL A 98 -23.17 41.85 28.78
N THR A 99 -21.94 41.35 28.62
CA THR A 99 -20.79 41.75 29.46
C THR A 99 -19.55 42.09 28.64
N LEU A 100 -18.80 43.09 29.11
CA LEU A 100 -17.52 43.51 28.57
C LEU A 100 -16.43 43.23 29.63
N PRO A 101 -15.74 42.09 29.56
CA PRO A 101 -14.70 41.76 30.53
C PRO A 101 -13.56 42.80 30.51
N LYS A 102 -13.01 43.12 31.68
CA LYS A 102 -11.88 44.05 31.81
C LYS A 102 -10.66 43.52 31.06
N GLY A 103 -9.97 44.39 30.31
CA GLY A 103 -8.75 44.05 29.57
C GLY A 103 -8.94 43.11 28.37
N ARG A 104 -10.17 42.68 28.07
CA ARG A 104 -10.49 41.83 26.90
C ARG A 104 -11.17 42.65 25.81
N ARG A 105 -11.05 42.18 24.58
CA ARG A 105 -11.76 42.70 23.39
C ARG A 105 -12.98 41.86 23.07
N ASP A 106 -13.67 41.43 24.13
CA ASP A 106 -14.77 40.49 24.03
C ASP A 106 -16.08 41.17 24.43
N VAL A 107 -17.15 40.90 23.68
CA VAL A 107 -18.53 41.18 24.07
C VAL A 107 -19.24 39.85 24.24
N HIS A 108 -19.50 39.45 25.48
CA HIS A 108 -20.16 38.18 25.78
C HIS A 108 -21.67 38.36 25.86
N TRP A 109 -22.40 37.40 25.34
CA TRP A 109 -23.87 37.33 25.36
C TRP A 109 -24.31 36.01 25.96
N ALA A 110 -25.26 36.08 26.91
CA ALA A 110 -26.02 34.95 27.39
C ALA A 110 -27.51 35.22 27.19
N ILE A 111 -28.20 34.29 26.55
CA ILE A 111 -29.63 34.37 26.24
C ILE A 111 -30.32 33.28 27.05
N GLU A 112 -31.13 33.68 28.01
CA GLU A 112 -31.85 32.80 28.93
C GLU A 112 -33.33 32.92 28.63
N ALA A 113 -34.02 31.78 28.56
CA ALA A 113 -35.46 31.71 28.41
C ALA A 113 -35.93 30.41 29.08
N ASP A 114 -37.24 30.26 29.27
CA ASP A 114 -37.81 29.00 29.74
C ASP A 114 -37.35 27.85 28.84
N ALA A 115 -36.72 26.83 29.43
CA ALA A 115 -36.19 25.68 28.72
C ALA A 115 -37.29 24.90 27.98
N ASP A 116 -38.54 24.95 28.48
CA ASP A 116 -39.68 24.28 27.88
C ASP A 116 -40.41 25.11 26.81
N ALA A 117 -40.04 26.38 26.64
CA ALA A 117 -40.61 27.24 25.61
C ALA A 117 -40.40 26.62 24.22
N THR A 118 -41.50 26.50 23.47
CA THR A 118 -41.44 25.93 22.12
C THR A 118 -40.87 26.95 21.14
N MET A 119 -40.00 26.49 20.25
CA MET A 119 -39.41 27.32 19.20
C MET A 119 -39.19 26.50 17.93
N ASN A 120 -38.99 27.17 16.80
CA ASN A 120 -38.53 26.52 15.57
C ASN A 120 -37.08 26.93 15.27
N TRP A 121 -36.84 28.23 15.12
CA TRP A 121 -35.52 28.80 14.87
C TRP A 121 -35.50 30.28 15.24
N LEU A 122 -34.33 30.81 15.59
CA LEU A 122 -34.14 32.19 16.07
C LEU A 122 -32.86 32.81 15.48
N PRO A 123 -32.95 33.72 14.50
CA PRO A 123 -31.81 34.38 13.86
C PRO A 123 -31.35 35.60 14.67
N TRP A 124 -30.81 35.41 15.88
CA TRP A 124 -30.52 36.50 16.82
C TRP A 124 -29.30 36.19 17.70
N PRO A 125 -28.45 37.17 18.07
CA PRO A 125 -28.55 38.62 17.83
C PRO A 125 -28.41 39.03 16.35
N PRO A 126 -28.86 40.24 15.96
CA PRO A 126 -28.69 40.73 14.61
C PRO A 126 -27.20 40.82 14.20
N PRO A 127 -26.85 40.49 12.95
CA PRO A 127 -25.50 40.64 12.40
C PRO A 127 -24.90 42.04 12.58
N LEU A 128 -23.62 42.11 12.96
CA LEU A 128 -22.82 43.33 12.96
C LEU A 128 -22.12 43.53 11.60
N VAL A 129 -22.25 44.72 11.04
CA VAL A 129 -21.53 45.18 9.83
C VAL A 129 -20.68 46.41 10.15
N PRO A 130 -19.55 46.62 9.46
CA PRO A 130 -18.79 47.85 9.61
C PRO A 130 -19.57 49.03 9.02
N GLU A 131 -19.43 50.20 9.64
CA GLU A 131 -20.12 51.42 9.19
C GLU A 131 -19.68 51.88 7.78
N LYS A 132 -18.46 51.55 7.38
CA LYS A 132 -17.88 51.89 6.07
C LYS A 132 -17.06 50.73 5.50
N GLY A 133 -17.04 50.65 4.17
CA GLY A 133 -16.22 49.70 3.41
C GLY A 133 -16.89 48.35 3.16
N GLU A 134 -16.23 47.53 2.33
CA GLU A 134 -16.68 46.17 2.01
C GLU A 134 -16.50 45.24 3.21
N SER A 135 -17.39 44.25 3.36
CA SER A 135 -17.26 43.20 4.38
C SER A 135 -16.76 41.91 3.76
N TRP A 136 -15.93 41.18 4.50
CA TRP A 136 -15.44 39.84 4.11
C TRP A 136 -15.78 38.84 5.21
N ILE A 137 -16.13 37.62 4.83
CA ILE A 137 -16.39 36.51 5.76
C ILE A 137 -15.26 35.49 5.73
N VAL A 138 -14.92 34.99 6.93
CA VAL A 138 -13.92 33.96 7.20
C VAL A 138 -14.62 32.82 7.91
N PHE A 139 -14.61 31.61 7.35
CA PHE A 139 -15.31 30.46 7.92
C PHE A 139 -14.81 29.15 7.33
N ALA A 140 -15.13 28.03 7.98
CA ALA A 140 -14.84 26.66 7.53
C ALA A 140 -16.14 25.96 7.10
N PRO A 141 -16.57 26.11 5.82
CA PRO A 141 -17.82 25.55 5.31
C PRO A 141 -17.66 24.13 4.80
N TYR A 142 -17.55 23.15 5.71
CA TYR A 142 -17.32 21.76 5.33
C TYR A 142 -15.99 21.60 4.56
N CYS A 143 -14.99 22.43 4.85
CA CYS A 143 -13.64 22.47 4.25
C CYS A 143 -12.68 23.20 5.20
N ASP A 144 -11.37 23.12 4.91
CA ASP A 144 -10.32 23.79 5.69
C ASP A 144 -10.60 25.27 6.00
N GLY A 145 -11.04 26.04 5.00
CA GLY A 145 -11.40 27.44 5.19
C GLY A 145 -11.61 28.22 3.90
N LEU A 146 -12.56 29.15 3.92
CA LEU A 146 -12.79 30.11 2.85
C LEU A 146 -12.75 31.56 3.37
N LEU A 147 -12.21 32.44 2.52
CA LEU A 147 -12.28 33.89 2.65
C LEU A 147 -13.02 34.45 1.43
N LEU A 148 -14.22 34.98 1.65
CA LEU A 148 -15.10 35.47 0.59
C LEU A 148 -15.54 36.92 0.85
N PRO A 149 -15.70 37.76 -0.19
CA PRO A 149 -16.43 39.01 -0.04
C PRO A 149 -17.89 38.70 0.33
N LEU A 150 -18.44 39.45 1.26
CA LEU A 150 -19.79 39.24 1.79
C LEU A 150 -20.82 39.93 0.86
N ARG A 151 -20.94 39.40 -0.36
CA ARG A 151 -21.79 39.90 -1.45
C ARG A 151 -22.54 38.77 -2.12
N ARG A 152 -23.74 39.07 -2.64
CA ARG A 152 -24.65 38.04 -3.17
C ARG A 152 -24.14 37.36 -4.44
N ASP A 153 -23.40 38.06 -5.29
CA ASP A 153 -22.82 37.52 -6.53
C ASP A 153 -21.62 36.58 -6.30
N GLY A 154 -20.99 36.64 -5.12
CA GLY A 154 -19.86 35.79 -4.72
C GLY A 154 -20.16 34.74 -3.65
N MET A 155 -21.38 34.70 -3.11
CA MET A 155 -21.74 33.79 -2.01
C MET A 155 -22.41 32.50 -2.54
N PRO A 156 -21.80 31.32 -2.33
CA PRO A 156 -22.34 30.10 -2.93
C PRO A 156 -23.59 29.54 -2.25
N ARG A 157 -23.82 29.83 -0.96
CA ARG A 157 -25.02 29.43 -0.19
C ARG A 157 -25.29 30.43 0.95
N ASN A 158 -26.55 30.47 1.40
CA ASN A 158 -27.02 31.42 2.41
C ASN A 158 -27.05 30.85 3.85
N TRP A 159 -26.70 29.58 4.05
CA TRP A 159 -26.60 28.98 5.38
C TRP A 159 -25.55 27.88 5.40
N TRP A 160 -24.92 27.66 6.55
CA TRP A 160 -23.85 26.68 6.72
C TRP A 160 -23.87 26.01 8.10
N PRO A 161 -23.58 24.70 8.17
CA PRO A 161 -23.17 24.08 9.42
C PRO A 161 -21.77 24.58 9.82
N LEU A 162 -21.38 24.33 11.07
CA LEU A 162 -20.15 24.82 11.65
C LEU A 162 -19.19 23.67 11.95
N ASP A 163 -18.08 23.59 11.22
CA ASP A 163 -16.98 22.66 11.52
C ASP A 163 -16.18 23.12 12.73
N MET A 164 -16.02 24.45 12.83
CA MET A 164 -15.58 25.15 14.02
C MET A 164 -16.72 26.08 14.47
N PRO A 165 -17.00 26.19 15.77
CA PRO A 165 -18.07 26.99 16.35
C PRO A 165 -17.72 28.49 16.33
N PHE A 166 -17.16 28.98 15.23
CA PHE A 166 -16.95 30.39 14.98
C PHE A 166 -16.94 30.72 13.49
N PHE A 167 -17.21 31.99 13.19
CA PHE A 167 -16.89 32.61 11.90
C PHE A 167 -16.41 34.04 12.16
N GLY A 168 -15.72 34.62 11.18
CA GLY A 168 -15.13 35.94 11.28
C GLY A 168 -15.68 36.92 10.24
N ILE A 169 -15.76 38.19 10.61
CA ILE A 169 -16.09 39.30 9.70
C ILE A 169 -14.96 40.31 9.71
N LEU A 170 -14.52 40.72 8.53
CA LEU A 170 -13.43 41.70 8.32
C LEU A 170 -13.95 42.92 7.57
N ALA A 171 -13.43 44.09 7.92
CA ALA A 171 -13.79 45.36 7.30
C ALA A 171 -12.75 45.82 6.26
N GLY A 172 -13.24 46.29 5.13
CA GLY A 172 -12.50 46.93 4.03
C GLY A 172 -11.68 45.97 3.17
N ARG A 173 -10.88 45.08 3.78
CA ARG A 173 -9.98 44.16 3.08
C ARG A 173 -9.70 42.90 3.90
N PRO A 174 -9.21 41.81 3.27
CA PRO A 174 -8.82 40.56 3.95
C PRO A 174 -7.85 40.67 5.14
N THR A 175 -7.04 41.72 5.17
CA THR A 175 -6.05 42.00 6.22
C THR A 175 -6.48 43.13 7.15
N GLY A 176 -7.73 43.59 7.03
CA GLY A 176 -8.30 44.67 7.84
C GLY A 176 -8.64 44.25 9.28
N PRO A 177 -9.17 45.18 10.08
CA PRO A 177 -9.74 44.86 11.39
C PRO A 177 -10.97 43.96 11.23
N GLY A 178 -11.28 43.19 12.26
CA GLY A 178 -12.43 42.29 12.24
C GLY A 178 -12.84 41.79 13.61
N TYR A 179 -13.85 40.93 13.63
CA TYR A 179 -14.24 40.19 14.82
C TYR A 179 -14.48 38.71 14.49
N ALA A 180 -14.20 37.85 15.47
CA ALA A 180 -14.64 36.45 15.47
C ALA A 180 -15.90 36.34 16.33
N LEU A 181 -17.00 35.84 15.77
CA LEU A 181 -18.18 35.44 16.53
C LEU A 181 -17.98 33.98 16.94
N ILE A 182 -17.73 33.75 18.22
CA ILE A 182 -17.49 32.44 18.81
C ILE A 182 -18.74 31.98 19.56
N LEU A 183 -19.18 30.75 19.32
CA LEU A 183 -20.35 30.15 19.93
C LEU A 183 -19.91 29.23 21.07
N GLU A 184 -20.25 29.59 22.30
CA GLU A 184 -19.90 28.80 23.48
C GLU A 184 -20.88 27.63 23.69
N THR A 185 -22.06 27.69 23.08
CA THR A 185 -23.05 26.61 23.09
C THR A 185 -23.53 26.26 21.67
N PRO A 186 -22.68 25.66 20.82
CA PRO A 186 -22.87 25.62 19.37
C PRO A 186 -23.78 24.49 18.85
N ASP A 187 -24.23 23.55 19.68
CA ASP A 187 -24.82 22.28 19.20
C ASP A 187 -26.12 22.47 18.41
N ASP A 188 -26.90 23.52 18.69
CA ASP A 188 -28.07 23.92 17.87
C ASP A 188 -27.86 25.28 17.19
N ALA A 189 -26.65 25.59 16.74
CA ALA A 189 -26.33 26.82 16.03
C ALA A 189 -25.98 26.57 14.56
N ARG A 190 -26.31 27.53 13.69
CA ARG A 190 -25.87 27.56 12.28
C ARG A 190 -25.43 28.97 11.90
N LEU A 191 -24.54 29.07 10.92
CA LEU A 191 -24.25 30.34 10.24
C LEU A 191 -25.37 30.63 9.24
N LEU A 192 -25.91 31.84 9.29
CA LEU A 192 -26.90 32.36 8.36
C LEU A 192 -26.35 33.61 7.67
N VAL A 193 -26.41 33.63 6.34
CA VAL A 193 -25.98 34.74 5.51
C VAL A 193 -27.19 35.28 4.73
N ARG A 194 -27.45 36.58 4.82
CA ARG A 194 -28.62 37.23 4.21
C ARG A 194 -28.22 38.43 3.38
N ALA A 195 -28.74 38.51 2.15
CA ALA A 195 -28.62 39.71 1.33
C ALA A 195 -29.45 40.85 1.92
N THR A 196 -28.94 42.07 1.86
CA THR A 196 -29.65 43.27 2.32
C THR A 196 -30.74 43.71 1.35
N SER A 197 -30.68 43.28 0.08
CA SER A 197 -31.68 43.54 -0.94
C SER A 197 -31.75 42.45 -2.01
N LYS A 198 -32.67 42.59 -2.97
CA LYS A 198 -32.81 41.68 -4.10
C LYS A 198 -31.81 41.94 -5.25
N ALA A 199 -30.97 42.98 -5.19
CA ALA A 199 -29.95 43.23 -6.22
C ALA A 199 -28.92 42.07 -6.29
N LYS A 200 -28.39 41.80 -7.49
CA LYS A 200 -27.47 40.67 -7.73
C LYS A 200 -26.17 40.81 -6.94
N ASP A 201 -25.69 42.04 -6.80
CA ASP A 201 -24.44 42.45 -6.17
C ASP A 201 -24.66 43.02 -4.76
N ALA A 202 -25.86 42.85 -4.19
CA ALA A 202 -26.22 43.37 -2.88
C ALA A 202 -25.21 42.91 -1.80
N PRO A 203 -24.81 43.82 -0.89
CA PRO A 203 -24.11 43.43 0.33
C PRO A 203 -24.89 42.36 1.08
N MET A 204 -24.17 41.47 1.76
CA MET A 204 -24.76 40.47 2.63
C MET A 204 -24.33 40.72 4.08
N THR A 205 -25.06 40.09 4.99
CA THR A 205 -24.80 40.09 6.43
C THR A 205 -24.69 38.66 6.91
N ALA A 206 -23.88 38.40 7.93
CA ALA A 206 -23.64 37.08 8.47
C ALA A 206 -23.88 37.08 9.99
N GLY A 207 -24.70 36.14 10.46
CA GLY A 207 -25.07 36.02 11.86
C GLY A 207 -25.33 34.58 12.25
N VAL A 208 -25.52 34.35 13.55
CA VAL A 208 -25.96 33.05 14.07
C VAL A 208 -27.47 32.91 13.90
N THR A 209 -27.91 31.69 13.64
CA THR A 209 -29.29 31.28 13.90
C THR A 209 -29.30 30.07 14.84
N TRP A 210 -30.16 30.13 15.84
CA TRP A 210 -30.39 29.04 16.80
C TRP A 210 -31.52 28.15 16.30
N ALA A 211 -31.35 26.84 16.39
CA ALA A 211 -32.39 25.85 16.17
C ALA A 211 -32.96 25.37 17.50
N ALA A 212 -34.19 24.86 17.45
CA ALA A 212 -34.79 24.19 18.61
C ALA A 212 -34.01 22.93 19.00
N SER A 213 -33.95 22.63 20.30
CA SER A 213 -33.53 21.34 20.83
C SER A 213 -34.78 20.51 21.17
N LEU A 214 -35.04 19.46 20.40
CA LEU A 214 -36.26 18.62 20.49
C LEU A 214 -37.56 19.46 20.48
N GLY A 215 -37.58 20.52 19.66
CA GLY A 215 -38.71 21.44 19.51
C GLY A 215 -38.82 22.55 20.59
N LYS A 216 -37.86 22.62 21.52
CA LYS A 216 -37.85 23.56 22.65
C LYS A 216 -36.59 24.44 22.68
N TRP A 217 -36.58 25.46 23.52
CA TRP A 217 -35.39 26.27 23.81
C TRP A 217 -34.27 25.42 24.44
N GLY A 218 -34.61 24.56 25.39
CA GLY A 218 -33.73 23.55 25.96
C GLY A 218 -32.67 24.07 26.93
N TYR A 219 -31.84 25.04 26.53
CA TYR A 219 -30.73 25.55 27.34
C TYR A 219 -30.31 26.97 26.94
N THR A 220 -29.64 27.67 27.87
CA THR A 220 -29.07 29.02 27.68
C THR A 220 -28.12 29.07 26.49
N ARG A 221 -28.37 29.98 25.54
CA ARG A 221 -27.51 30.16 24.37
C ARG A 221 -26.44 31.20 24.67
N LYS A 222 -25.17 30.85 24.45
CA LYS A 222 -24.03 31.72 24.72
C LYS A 222 -23.17 31.91 23.48
N LEU A 223 -22.77 33.16 23.26
CA LEU A 223 -21.82 33.55 22.22
C LEU A 223 -20.96 34.71 22.71
N LEU A 224 -19.85 34.95 22.04
CA LEU A 224 -19.06 36.15 22.22
C LEU A 224 -18.55 36.70 20.89
N TYR A 225 -18.38 38.02 20.83
CA TYR A 225 -17.68 38.72 19.75
C TYR A 225 -16.28 39.08 20.23
N ARG A 226 -15.24 38.55 19.59
CA ARG A 226 -13.84 38.88 19.88
C ARG A 226 -13.26 39.75 18.78
N PHE A 227 -12.96 41.01 19.10
CA PHE A 227 -12.46 42.00 18.14
C PHE A 227 -10.94 41.97 18.01
N CYS A 228 -10.46 41.97 16.76
CA CYS A 228 -9.06 42.00 16.38
C CYS A 228 -8.79 43.28 15.56
N PRO A 229 -8.03 44.25 16.10
CA PRO A 229 -7.83 45.54 15.44
C PRO A 229 -6.89 45.45 14.23
N THR A 230 -6.03 44.43 14.19
CA THR A 230 -5.07 44.18 13.11
C THR A 230 -4.87 42.66 12.93
N GLY A 231 -4.20 42.24 11.85
CA GLY A 231 -3.81 40.84 11.62
C GLY A 231 -4.82 39.99 10.82
N GLY A 232 -5.95 40.56 10.40
CA GLY A 232 -6.88 39.92 9.45
C GLY A 232 -7.43 38.57 9.92
N TYR A 233 -7.73 37.68 8.96
CA TYR A 233 -8.28 36.35 9.24
C TYR A 233 -7.35 35.45 10.07
N VAL A 234 -6.01 35.64 10.00
CA VAL A 234 -5.06 34.91 10.85
C VAL A 234 -5.28 35.27 12.32
N ALA A 235 -5.43 36.56 12.63
CA ALA A 235 -5.73 36.99 14.00
C ALA A 235 -7.08 36.43 14.49
N LEU A 236 -8.10 36.36 13.63
CA LEU A 236 -9.39 35.75 13.98
C LEU A 236 -9.26 34.25 14.26
N ALA A 237 -8.46 33.52 13.48
CA ALA A 237 -8.16 32.12 13.72
C ALA A 237 -7.43 31.93 15.07
N LYS A 238 -6.41 32.74 15.35
CA LYS A 238 -5.66 32.67 16.62
C LYS A 238 -6.50 33.07 17.83
N ALA A 239 -7.42 34.02 17.66
CA ALA A 239 -8.42 34.38 18.65
C ALA A 239 -9.32 33.18 19.03
N TYR A 240 -9.73 32.37 18.03
CA TYR A 240 -10.47 31.13 18.29
C TYR A 240 -9.57 30.02 18.83
N ARG A 241 -8.34 29.85 18.33
CA ARG A 241 -7.35 28.89 18.88
C ARG A 241 -7.12 29.11 20.37
N GLN A 242 -6.98 30.36 20.80
CA GLN A 242 -6.87 30.69 22.22
C GLN A 242 -8.14 30.30 23.00
N HIS A 243 -9.33 30.54 22.45
CA HIS A 243 -10.58 30.09 23.07
C HIS A 243 -10.67 28.55 23.16
N ALA A 244 -10.25 27.83 22.12
CA ALA A 244 -10.20 26.38 22.11
C ALA A 244 -9.21 25.85 23.16
N LYS A 245 -8.09 26.54 23.39
CA LYS A 245 -7.17 26.24 24.49
C LYS A 245 -7.80 26.49 25.86
N ASP A 246 -8.40 27.66 26.04
CA ASP A 246 -9.05 28.06 27.31
C ASP A 246 -10.19 27.10 27.72
N THR A 247 -10.82 26.45 26.74
CA THR A 247 -11.95 25.52 26.95
C THR A 247 -11.56 24.03 26.88
N GLY A 248 -10.26 23.71 26.71
CA GLY A 248 -9.77 22.32 26.67
C GLY A 248 -10.04 21.56 25.37
N LEU A 249 -10.50 22.23 24.31
CA LEU A 249 -10.69 21.66 22.98
C LEU A 249 -9.37 21.46 22.22
N LEU A 250 -8.38 22.31 22.51
CA LEU A 250 -7.06 22.23 21.88
C LEU A 250 -6.22 21.19 22.60
N VAL A 251 -6.13 19.99 22.02
CA VAL A 251 -5.24 18.91 22.46
C VAL A 251 -4.33 18.54 21.31
N THR A 252 -3.04 18.85 21.47
CA THR A 252 -2.04 18.65 20.43
C THR A 252 -1.72 17.17 20.20
N LEU A 253 -1.25 16.82 19.00
CA LEU A 253 -0.73 15.48 18.71
C LEU A 253 0.43 15.13 19.65
N ARG A 254 1.24 16.12 20.07
CA ARG A 254 2.32 15.93 21.06
C ARG A 254 1.79 15.49 22.42
N GLU A 255 0.66 16.04 22.86
CA GLU A 255 0.02 15.61 24.11
C GLU A 255 -0.59 14.21 23.98
N LYS A 256 -1.28 13.92 22.86
CA LYS A 256 -1.87 12.60 22.60
C LYS A 256 -0.82 11.49 22.51
N MET A 257 0.33 11.77 21.88
CA MET A 257 1.46 10.84 21.74
C MET A 257 2.00 10.34 23.08
N LYS A 258 1.87 11.11 24.17
CA LYS A 258 2.31 10.68 25.51
C LYS A 258 1.60 9.40 25.97
N ARG A 259 0.34 9.22 25.55
CA ARG A 259 -0.47 8.02 25.86
C ARG A 259 -0.47 7.02 24.71
N ARG A 260 -0.39 7.50 23.46
CA ARG A 260 -0.49 6.69 22.23
C ARG A 260 0.71 6.94 21.31
N PRO A 261 1.87 6.31 21.55
CA PRO A 261 3.10 6.58 20.79
C PRO A 261 3.00 6.31 19.29
N ALA A 262 2.08 5.42 18.86
CA ALA A 262 1.85 5.11 17.45
C ALA A 262 1.42 6.34 16.62
N ILE A 263 0.86 7.38 17.24
CA ILE A 263 0.53 8.66 16.59
C ILE A 263 1.77 9.29 15.94
N ALA A 264 2.97 9.04 16.45
CA ALA A 264 4.21 9.54 15.85
C ALA A 264 4.40 9.06 14.39
N LYS A 265 3.81 7.90 14.04
CA LYS A 265 3.87 7.35 12.67
C LYS A 265 3.03 8.15 11.67
N LEU A 266 2.15 9.06 12.11
CA LEU A 266 1.37 9.94 11.22
C LEU A 266 2.23 11.01 10.53
N ALA A 267 3.39 11.33 11.08
CA ALA A 267 4.30 12.30 10.48
C ALA A 267 4.75 11.83 9.08
N GLY A 268 4.18 12.45 8.04
CA GLY A 268 4.47 12.15 6.65
C GLY A 268 3.74 10.91 6.11
N ALA A 269 2.72 10.42 6.82
CA ALA A 269 1.95 9.26 6.38
C ALA A 269 0.75 9.71 5.53
N PRO A 270 0.79 9.59 4.19
CA PRO A 270 -0.42 9.77 3.39
C PRO A 270 -1.43 8.67 3.73
N ASP A 271 -2.71 8.99 3.55
CA ASP A 271 -3.77 8.00 3.67
C ASP A 271 -3.93 7.22 2.36
N VAL A 272 -3.85 5.89 2.41
CA VAL A 272 -3.75 5.03 1.22
C VAL A 272 -4.88 4.01 1.19
N TRP A 273 -5.69 4.09 0.14
CA TRP A 273 -6.79 3.17 -0.15
C TRP A 273 -6.48 2.28 -1.35
N GLY A 274 -7.00 1.06 -1.31
CA GLY A 274 -6.94 0.13 -2.44
C GLY A 274 -5.63 -0.64 -2.58
N ALA A 275 -4.77 -0.67 -1.56
CA ALA A 275 -3.54 -1.46 -1.55
C ALA A 275 -3.81 -2.97 -1.65
N LYS A 276 -3.04 -3.69 -2.48
CA LYS A 276 -3.15 -5.14 -2.68
C LYS A 276 -2.28 -5.93 -1.68
N GLY A 277 -2.48 -5.70 -0.38
CA GLY A 277 -1.81 -6.46 0.69
C GLY A 277 -0.31 -6.17 0.87
N VAL A 278 0.41 -7.13 1.47
CA VAL A 278 1.81 -6.95 1.87
C VAL A 278 2.77 -6.74 0.69
N ALA A 279 2.47 -7.32 -0.49
CA ALA A 279 3.29 -7.18 -1.68
C ALA A 279 3.42 -5.72 -2.12
N PHE A 280 2.28 -5.02 -2.26
CA PHE A 280 2.26 -3.58 -2.53
C PHE A 280 3.07 -2.80 -1.49
N CYS A 281 2.90 -3.12 -0.20
CA CYS A 281 3.59 -2.40 0.87
C CYS A 281 5.12 -2.56 0.80
N ARG A 282 5.61 -3.76 0.46
CA ARG A 282 7.04 -4.04 0.24
C ARG A 282 7.59 -3.27 -0.96
N GLU A 283 6.85 -3.26 -2.08
CA GLU A 283 7.24 -2.49 -3.27
C GLU A 283 7.25 -0.98 -3.01
N ALA A 284 6.25 -0.48 -2.28
CA ALA A 284 6.18 0.91 -1.86
C ALA A 284 7.37 1.29 -0.98
N LYS A 285 7.75 0.40 -0.04
CA LYS A 285 8.91 0.59 0.82
C LYS A 285 10.20 0.67 0.00
N ALA A 286 10.38 -0.27 -0.92
CA ALA A 286 11.52 -0.31 -1.83
C ALA A 286 11.59 0.90 -2.77
N ALA A 287 10.44 1.46 -3.15
CA ALA A 287 10.33 2.68 -3.96
C ALA A 287 10.52 3.97 -3.15
N GLY A 288 10.69 3.87 -1.82
CA GLY A 288 11.03 4.99 -0.95
C GLY A 288 9.87 5.66 -0.23
N ILE A 289 8.71 4.99 -0.15
CA ILE A 289 7.62 5.38 0.75
C ILE A 289 7.96 4.86 2.15
N ASP A 290 8.21 5.76 3.10
CA ASP A 290 8.67 5.39 4.44
C ASP A 290 7.55 5.34 5.47
N ARG A 291 6.49 6.10 5.22
CA ARG A 291 5.32 6.28 6.08
C ARG A 291 4.07 6.22 5.21
N MET A 292 3.01 5.59 5.70
CA MET A 292 1.65 5.69 5.18
C MET A 292 0.69 5.05 6.17
N ILE A 293 -0.57 5.45 6.06
CA ILE A 293 -1.72 4.74 6.63
C ILE A 293 -2.26 3.86 5.50
N VAL A 294 -2.26 2.54 5.70
CA VAL A 294 -2.77 1.59 4.70
C VAL A 294 -4.09 1.03 5.18
N ASN A 295 -5.16 1.29 4.42
CA ASN A 295 -6.50 0.82 4.75
C ASN A 295 -6.78 -0.55 4.14
N GLY A 296 -7.21 -1.52 4.96
CA GLY A 296 -7.66 -2.82 4.48
C GLY A 296 -7.86 -3.89 5.55
N SER A 297 -8.03 -5.12 5.07
CA SER A 297 -8.08 -6.34 5.88
C SER A 297 -7.09 -7.32 5.26
N PHE A 298 -6.06 -7.69 6.01
CA PHE A 298 -4.92 -8.45 5.48
C PHE A 298 -4.71 -9.79 6.19
N GLY A 299 -5.40 -10.05 7.30
CA GLY A 299 -5.09 -11.18 8.18
C GLY A 299 -3.93 -10.87 9.12
N VAL A 300 -3.66 -11.76 10.07
CA VAL A 300 -2.69 -11.54 11.16
C VAL A 300 -1.27 -11.36 10.63
N ASP A 301 -0.76 -12.33 9.87
CA ASP A 301 0.63 -12.36 9.43
C ASP A 301 0.99 -11.19 8.51
N ASP A 302 0.14 -10.89 7.53
CA ASP A 302 0.35 -9.76 6.62
C ASP A 302 0.22 -8.42 7.35
N THR A 303 -0.71 -8.28 8.30
CA THR A 303 -0.82 -7.04 9.11
C THR A 303 0.47 -6.79 9.88
N GLU A 304 1.02 -7.82 10.54
CA GLU A 304 2.28 -7.70 11.27
C GLU A 304 3.47 -7.47 10.33
N ALA A 305 3.49 -8.09 9.15
CA ALA A 305 4.51 -7.84 8.14
C ALA A 305 4.48 -6.38 7.64
N ILE A 306 3.28 -5.82 7.41
CA ILE A 306 3.11 -4.41 7.01
C ILE A 306 3.55 -3.46 8.13
N LYS A 307 3.20 -3.75 9.39
CA LYS A 307 3.64 -2.97 10.56
C LYS A 307 5.16 -2.95 10.72
N LYS A 308 5.83 -4.09 10.47
CA LYS A 308 7.30 -4.20 10.47
C LYS A 308 7.97 -3.32 9.40
N LEU A 309 7.28 -2.95 8.32
CA LEU A 309 7.78 -1.98 7.34
C LEU A 309 7.72 -0.52 7.85
N GLY A 310 7.09 -0.28 9.02
CA GLY A 310 6.97 1.03 9.65
C GLY A 310 5.68 1.79 9.31
N TYR A 311 4.70 1.14 8.69
CA TYR A 311 3.42 1.73 8.31
C TYR A 311 2.37 1.59 9.42
N LEU A 312 1.35 2.45 9.36
CA LEU A 312 0.12 2.28 10.10
C LEU A 312 -0.84 1.43 9.27
N VAL A 313 -1.49 0.47 9.90
CA VAL A 313 -2.55 -0.34 9.27
C VAL A 313 -3.88 0.10 9.86
N SER A 314 -4.81 0.50 9.00
CA SER A 314 -6.16 0.95 9.35
C SER A 314 -7.22 0.16 8.59
N SER A 315 -8.49 0.45 8.87
CA SER A 315 -9.62 -0.10 8.14
C SER A 315 -10.81 0.85 8.18
N TYR A 316 -11.62 0.78 7.13
CA TYR A 316 -12.95 1.35 7.10
C TYR A 316 -13.86 0.75 8.18
N ASP A 317 -14.45 1.60 9.00
CA ASP A 317 -15.44 1.23 9.98
C ASP A 317 -16.54 2.31 10.08
N ASN A 318 -17.74 1.93 10.51
CA ASN A 318 -18.89 2.84 10.56
C ASN A 318 -19.88 2.35 11.63
N TYR A 319 -20.35 3.29 12.45
CA TYR A 319 -21.34 3.05 13.51
C TYR A 319 -22.60 3.90 13.37
N GLU A 320 -22.69 4.71 12.32
CA GLU A 320 -23.84 5.56 12.02
C GLU A 320 -24.81 4.93 11.03
N ASP A 321 -24.33 4.19 10.03
CA ASP A 321 -25.19 3.54 9.05
C ASP A 321 -25.45 2.10 9.45
N MET A 322 -26.71 1.66 9.29
CA MET A 322 -27.13 0.32 9.64
C MET A 322 -28.11 -0.25 8.61
N MET A 323 -28.16 -1.57 8.53
CA MET A 323 -29.05 -2.31 7.65
C MET A 323 -29.53 -3.57 8.37
N ALA A 324 -30.71 -3.49 8.97
CA ALA A 324 -31.34 -4.60 9.68
C ALA A 324 -31.44 -5.85 8.77
N GLY A 325 -31.13 -7.01 9.34
CA GLY A 325 -31.16 -8.30 8.63
C GLY A 325 -29.88 -8.64 7.85
N LYS A 326 -28.85 -7.77 7.84
CA LYS A 326 -27.50 -8.13 7.34
C LYS A 326 -26.62 -8.67 8.47
N PRO A 327 -25.59 -9.48 8.17
CA PRO A 327 -24.66 -9.96 9.19
C PRO A 327 -23.70 -8.84 9.64
N GLY A 328 -23.08 -9.04 10.81
CA GLY A 328 -22.03 -8.16 11.31
C GLY A 328 -22.54 -6.86 11.93
N ARG A 329 -21.61 -5.97 12.25
CA ARG A 329 -21.87 -4.68 12.92
C ARG A 329 -22.90 -3.79 12.23
N TYR A 330 -23.12 -3.93 10.92
CA TYR A 330 -24.11 -3.14 10.18
C TYR A 330 -25.54 -3.63 10.41
N GLY A 331 -25.76 -4.93 10.63
CA GLY A 331 -27.09 -5.48 10.80
C GLY A 331 -27.40 -6.11 12.15
N ASP A 332 -26.46 -6.03 13.10
CA ASP A 332 -26.71 -6.20 14.54
C ASP A 332 -27.54 -5.01 15.07
N CYS A 333 -28.80 -4.94 14.64
CA CYS A 333 -29.76 -3.89 14.96
C CYS A 333 -31.18 -4.28 14.51
N THR A 334 -32.20 -3.64 15.07
CA THR A 334 -33.54 -3.56 14.51
C THR A 334 -33.88 -2.11 14.16
N ILE A 335 -34.73 -1.90 13.16
CA ILE A 335 -35.13 -0.52 12.80
C ILE A 335 -35.85 0.17 13.98
N PRO A 336 -36.80 -0.46 14.69
CA PRO A 336 -37.48 0.17 15.82
C PRO A 336 -36.57 0.51 17.00
N ASP A 337 -35.58 -0.33 17.33
CA ASP A 337 -34.80 -0.20 18.58
C ASP A 337 -33.50 0.58 18.43
N ASP A 338 -33.05 0.78 17.19
CA ASP A 338 -31.76 1.42 16.88
C ASP A 338 -31.88 2.64 15.98
N ALA A 339 -32.92 2.77 15.14
CA ALA A 339 -33.01 3.92 14.22
C ALA A 339 -33.58 5.16 14.93
N PRO A 340 -33.02 6.38 14.70
CA PRO A 340 -33.56 7.59 15.26
C PRO A 340 -35.02 7.81 14.87
N LEU A 341 -35.87 8.14 15.84
CA LEU A 341 -37.23 8.62 15.59
C LEU A 341 -37.19 10.13 15.36
N MET A 342 -37.62 10.57 14.18
CA MET A 342 -37.66 11.98 13.79
C MET A 342 -38.97 12.64 14.24
N ALA A 343 -39.01 13.97 14.25
CA ALA A 343 -40.19 14.75 14.65
C ALA A 343 -41.44 14.49 13.79
N ASN A 344 -41.27 13.98 12.58
CA ASN A 344 -42.38 13.59 11.69
C ASN A 344 -42.91 12.16 11.96
N GLY A 345 -42.48 11.52 13.05
CA GLY A 345 -42.88 10.16 13.43
C GLY A 345 -42.22 9.03 12.61
N LYS A 346 -41.33 9.34 11.65
CA LYS A 346 -40.64 8.35 10.83
C LYS A 346 -39.24 8.03 11.37
N ARG A 347 -38.78 6.81 11.11
CA ARG A 347 -37.40 6.38 11.38
C ARG A 347 -36.45 7.00 10.34
N MET A 348 -35.27 7.44 10.79
CA MET A 348 -34.31 8.15 9.94
C MET A 348 -33.69 7.22 8.89
N LEU A 349 -33.87 7.57 7.62
CA LEU A 349 -33.27 6.85 6.50
C LEU A 349 -31.78 7.22 6.36
N GLY A 350 -30.99 6.25 5.92
CA GLY A 350 -29.59 6.39 5.53
C GLY A 350 -29.40 6.35 4.01
N TRP A 351 -28.20 5.98 3.58
CA TRP A 351 -27.84 5.93 2.15
C TRP A 351 -28.65 4.89 1.36
N PRO A 352 -29.16 5.21 0.16
CA PRO A 352 -29.83 4.25 -0.72
C PRO A 352 -28.83 3.48 -1.61
N VAL A 353 -29.05 2.19 -1.80
CA VAL A 353 -28.36 1.39 -2.84
C VAL A 353 -29.29 1.28 -4.03
N HIS A 354 -28.83 1.70 -5.21
CA HIS A 354 -29.63 1.62 -6.44
C HIS A 354 -29.28 0.40 -7.29
N VAL A 355 -30.25 -0.07 -8.07
CA VAL A 355 -30.05 -1.10 -9.10
C VAL A 355 -29.14 -0.52 -10.19
N LYS A 356 -28.12 -1.30 -10.56
CA LYS A 356 -27.19 -0.95 -11.64
C LYS A 356 -27.49 -1.79 -12.88
N ASP A 357 -27.33 -1.19 -14.05
CA ASP A 357 -27.28 -1.91 -15.32
C ASP A 357 -25.98 -2.73 -15.35
N PRO A 358 -26.05 -4.06 -15.46
CA PRO A 358 -24.86 -4.91 -15.46
C PRO A 358 -23.95 -4.70 -16.69
N LYS A 359 -24.46 -4.15 -17.79
CA LYS A 359 -23.67 -3.87 -19.01
C LYS A 359 -22.94 -2.53 -18.93
N THR A 360 -23.63 -1.49 -18.42
CA THR A 360 -23.09 -0.11 -18.44
C THR A 360 -22.59 0.38 -17.09
N GLY A 361 -22.93 -0.30 -15.98
CA GLY A 361 -22.65 0.15 -14.61
C GLY A 361 -23.48 1.36 -14.15
N LYS A 362 -24.33 1.90 -15.03
CA LYS A 362 -25.16 3.08 -14.74
C LYS A 362 -26.33 2.70 -13.84
N THR A 363 -26.79 3.66 -13.04
CA THR A 363 -27.99 3.48 -12.22
C THR A 363 -29.21 3.33 -13.12
N GLN A 364 -29.96 2.24 -12.96
CA GLN A 364 -31.21 2.05 -13.67
C GLN A 364 -32.26 3.02 -13.14
N LEU A 365 -32.98 3.64 -14.05
CA LEU A 365 -34.09 4.54 -13.74
C LEU A 365 -35.40 3.79 -14.00
N ASP A 366 -36.38 3.98 -13.12
CA ASP A 366 -37.75 3.54 -13.32
C ASP A 366 -38.32 4.27 -14.55
N PRO A 367 -38.75 3.56 -15.61
CA PRO A 367 -39.27 4.17 -16.83
C PRO A 367 -40.49 5.07 -16.60
N LYS A 368 -41.27 4.83 -15.54
CA LYS A 368 -42.48 5.60 -15.22
C LYS A 368 -42.19 6.88 -14.46
N THR A 369 -41.19 6.86 -13.59
CA THR A 369 -40.91 7.98 -12.66
C THR A 369 -39.61 8.73 -12.97
N GLY A 370 -38.74 8.16 -13.81
CA GLY A 370 -37.41 8.68 -14.10
C GLY A 370 -36.44 8.62 -12.92
N LYS A 371 -36.81 7.97 -11.80
CA LYS A 371 -36.01 7.93 -10.57
C LYS A 371 -35.15 6.67 -10.49
N PRO A 372 -33.99 6.72 -9.80
CA PRO A 372 -33.21 5.52 -9.50
C PRO A 372 -34.05 4.41 -8.88
N ILE A 373 -33.97 3.21 -9.45
CA ILE A 373 -34.61 2.03 -8.87
C ILE A 373 -33.83 1.64 -7.62
N LEU A 374 -34.51 1.62 -6.48
CA LEU A 374 -33.91 1.28 -5.20
C LEU A 374 -33.73 -0.25 -5.10
N LYS A 375 -32.52 -0.69 -4.77
CA LYS A 375 -32.19 -2.08 -4.43
C LYS A 375 -32.31 -2.31 -2.92
N GLU A 376 -31.69 -1.45 -2.12
CA GLU A 376 -31.68 -1.56 -0.66
C GLU A 376 -31.69 -0.16 -0.02
N GLN A 377 -32.23 -0.04 1.20
CA GLN A 377 -32.29 1.20 1.96
C GLN A 377 -31.54 1.04 3.30
N PHE A 378 -30.45 1.78 3.49
CA PHE A 378 -29.86 1.89 4.83
C PHE A 378 -30.75 2.76 5.74
N HIS A 379 -30.61 2.58 7.04
CA HIS A 379 -31.12 3.49 8.06
C HIS A 379 -29.95 4.10 8.81
N LYS A 380 -30.16 5.27 9.42
CA LYS A 380 -29.21 5.77 10.43
C LYS A 380 -29.42 5.02 11.73
N ARG A 381 -28.33 4.80 12.47
CA ARG A 381 -28.30 4.32 13.84
C ARG A 381 -28.25 5.51 14.80
N CYS A 382 -29.06 5.45 15.85
CA CYS A 382 -29.00 6.37 16.96
C CYS A 382 -27.66 6.21 17.68
N SER A 383 -26.94 7.32 17.89
CA SER A 383 -25.60 7.31 18.49
C SER A 383 -25.56 6.68 19.88
N ALA A 384 -26.69 6.69 20.61
CA ALA A 384 -26.85 5.99 21.89
C ALA A 384 -26.54 4.47 21.80
N ARG A 385 -26.67 3.87 20.61
CA ARG A 385 -26.39 2.45 20.37
C ARG A 385 -24.97 2.20 19.86
N ALA A 386 -24.32 3.23 19.30
CA ALA A 386 -23.06 3.09 18.56
C ALA A 386 -21.92 2.49 19.41
N LEU A 387 -21.76 2.94 20.65
CA LEU A 387 -20.68 2.47 21.53
C LEU A 387 -20.81 0.98 21.86
N GLN A 388 -22.02 0.49 22.11
CA GLN A 388 -22.25 -0.93 22.41
C GLN A 388 -21.89 -1.81 21.20
N VAL A 389 -22.24 -1.35 20.00
CA VAL A 389 -21.87 -2.06 18.76
C VAL A 389 -20.35 -2.04 18.57
N ALA A 390 -19.68 -0.91 18.79
CA ALA A 390 -18.20 -0.84 18.73
C ALA A 390 -17.55 -1.80 19.73
N LYS A 391 -18.01 -1.82 20.98
CA LYS A 391 -17.51 -2.74 22.02
C LYS A 391 -17.68 -4.21 21.66
N ARG A 392 -18.76 -4.55 20.96
CA ARG A 392 -19.02 -5.93 20.52
C ARG A 392 -18.18 -6.35 19.33
N TRP A 393 -18.00 -5.47 18.34
CA TRP A 393 -17.47 -5.87 17.03
C TRP A 393 -16.01 -5.50 16.79
N VAL A 394 -15.46 -4.47 17.45
CA VAL A 394 -14.04 -4.10 17.30
C VAL A 394 -13.10 -5.18 17.84
N PRO A 395 -13.28 -5.73 19.06
CA PRO A 395 -12.32 -6.69 19.59
C PRO A 395 -12.18 -7.97 18.75
N PRO A 396 -13.28 -8.63 18.30
CA PRO A 396 -13.16 -9.80 17.42
C PRO A 396 -12.51 -9.50 16.06
N ASP A 397 -12.71 -8.31 15.52
CA ASP A 397 -12.06 -7.88 14.27
C ASP A 397 -10.56 -7.60 14.48
N GLN A 398 -10.16 -7.04 15.62
CA GLN A 398 -8.75 -6.86 15.97
C GLN A 398 -7.99 -8.17 16.16
N LEU A 399 -8.64 -9.22 16.67
CA LEU A 399 -8.03 -10.55 16.75
C LEU A 399 -7.72 -11.14 15.36
N LYS A 400 -8.54 -10.82 14.36
CA LYS A 400 -8.35 -11.27 12.98
C LYS A 400 -7.36 -10.39 12.20
N ASN A 401 -7.24 -9.13 12.59
CA ASN A 401 -6.40 -8.13 11.95
C ASN A 401 -5.87 -7.17 13.03
N PRO A 402 -4.66 -7.38 13.59
CA PRO A 402 -4.12 -6.61 14.72
C PRO A 402 -3.62 -5.21 14.30
N ARG A 403 -4.56 -4.35 13.90
CA ARG A 403 -4.31 -3.01 13.33
C ARG A 403 -3.83 -2.02 14.39
N ASP A 404 -3.03 -1.04 13.98
CA ASP A 404 -2.55 0.08 14.81
C ASP A 404 -3.51 1.29 14.77
N ALA A 405 -4.38 1.34 13.76
CA ALA A 405 -5.27 2.46 13.49
C ALA A 405 -6.68 1.97 13.11
N ARG A 406 -7.67 2.87 13.20
CA ARG A 406 -9.03 2.63 12.75
C ARG A 406 -9.70 3.91 12.29
N PHE A 407 -10.31 3.85 11.11
CA PHE A 407 -11.05 4.96 10.51
C PHE A 407 -12.55 4.83 10.81
N ILE A 408 -13.14 5.86 11.41
CA ILE A 408 -14.57 5.93 11.77
C ILE A 408 -15.29 6.83 10.79
N ASP A 409 -15.94 6.21 9.83
CA ASP A 409 -16.68 6.89 8.78
C ASP A 409 -17.90 7.61 9.32
N VAL A 410 -18.28 8.71 8.66
CA VAL A 410 -19.53 9.47 8.84
C VAL A 410 -19.73 10.20 10.17
N ALA A 411 -19.19 9.71 11.28
CA ALA A 411 -19.41 10.23 12.63
C ALA A 411 -19.16 11.74 12.74
N THR A 412 -18.07 12.20 12.14
CA THR A 412 -17.63 13.59 12.11
C THR A 412 -17.92 14.29 10.76
N ALA A 413 -18.55 13.60 9.80
CA ALA A 413 -19.00 14.19 8.54
C ALA A 413 -20.47 14.64 8.59
N THR A 414 -21.33 13.96 9.33
CA THR A 414 -22.75 14.35 9.44
C THR A 414 -22.99 15.46 10.46
N GLU A 415 -24.09 16.19 10.27
CA GLU A 415 -24.61 17.09 11.32
C GLU A 415 -25.00 16.30 12.57
N LEU A 416 -24.93 16.96 13.74
CA LEU A 416 -25.48 16.41 14.97
C LEU A 416 -27.00 16.26 14.84
N ARG A 417 -27.52 15.14 15.33
CA ARG A 417 -28.92 14.75 15.16
C ARG A 417 -29.65 14.59 16.48
N GLU A 418 -30.98 14.56 16.37
CA GLU A 418 -31.89 14.34 17.48
C GLU A 418 -32.60 12.99 17.32
N CYS A 419 -33.05 12.43 18.44
CA CYS A 419 -33.88 11.24 18.47
C CYS A 419 -34.99 11.41 19.51
N LEU A 420 -36.24 11.23 19.08
CA LEU A 420 -37.43 11.36 19.92
C LEU A 420 -37.93 10.03 20.50
N ASP A 421 -37.27 8.92 20.20
CA ASP A 421 -37.65 7.61 20.73
C ASP A 421 -37.41 7.59 22.24
N PRO A 422 -38.40 7.22 23.08
CA PRO A 422 -38.25 7.24 24.53
C PRO A 422 -37.14 6.30 25.05
N ASN A 423 -36.80 5.23 24.33
CA ASN A 423 -35.81 4.24 24.78
C ASN A 423 -34.37 4.68 24.52
N HIS A 424 -34.15 5.64 23.62
CA HIS A 424 -32.83 6.13 23.23
C HIS A 424 -32.91 7.59 22.77
N ARG A 425 -33.62 8.41 23.57
CA ARG A 425 -33.86 9.83 23.32
C ARG A 425 -32.55 10.60 23.37
N CYS A 426 -32.28 11.43 22.37
CA CYS A 426 -31.03 12.19 22.27
C CYS A 426 -31.28 13.62 21.77
N THR A 427 -30.68 14.61 22.42
CA THR A 427 -30.44 15.95 21.87
C THR A 427 -29.18 15.94 21.01
N ARG A 428 -28.89 17.03 20.28
CA ARG A 428 -27.63 17.18 19.53
C ARG A 428 -26.39 17.13 20.43
N SER A 429 -26.48 17.66 21.65
CA SER A 429 -25.39 17.59 22.65
C SER A 429 -25.14 16.15 23.10
N ILE A 430 -26.20 15.40 23.37
CA ILE A 430 -26.09 13.97 23.72
C ILE A 430 -25.54 13.16 22.54
N ASP A 431 -25.99 13.46 21.31
CA ASP A 431 -25.47 12.82 20.09
C ASP A 431 -23.96 13.03 19.92
N ARG A 432 -23.49 14.27 20.13
CA ARG A 432 -22.06 14.61 20.15
C ARG A 432 -21.30 13.78 21.19
N ASP A 433 -21.82 13.72 22.42
CA ASP A 433 -21.14 13.03 23.52
C ASP A 433 -21.06 11.52 23.28
N HIS A 434 -22.09 10.91 22.67
CA HIS A 434 -22.05 9.52 22.23
C HIS A 434 -21.02 9.26 21.13
N LYS A 435 -20.91 10.15 20.14
CA LYS A 435 -19.90 10.06 19.07
C LYS A 435 -18.49 10.18 19.63
N ILE A 436 -18.27 11.11 20.58
CA ILE A 436 -17.03 11.22 21.35
C ILE A 436 -16.73 9.91 22.09
N ALA A 437 -17.73 9.30 22.73
CA ALA A 437 -17.52 8.06 23.48
C ALA A 437 -17.02 6.90 22.60
N VAL A 438 -17.46 6.81 21.34
CA VAL A 438 -16.94 5.82 20.37
C VAL A 438 -15.47 6.10 20.05
N ALA A 439 -15.13 7.34 19.70
CA ALA A 439 -13.75 7.72 19.40
C ALA A 439 -12.82 7.50 20.61
N ARG A 440 -13.29 7.86 21.81
CA ARG A 440 -12.55 7.65 23.06
C ARG A 440 -12.33 6.18 23.36
N TYR A 441 -13.33 5.33 23.19
CA TYR A 441 -13.17 3.89 23.36
C TYR A 441 -12.10 3.32 22.41
N ILE A 442 -12.13 3.71 21.14
CA ILE A 442 -11.19 3.20 20.14
C ILE A 442 -9.78 3.76 20.36
N GLY A 443 -9.67 5.03 20.69
CA GLY A 443 -8.40 5.70 20.93
C GLY A 443 -7.79 5.33 22.29
N GLU A 444 -8.49 5.67 23.37
CA GLU A 444 -7.97 5.59 24.74
C GLU A 444 -8.07 4.18 25.33
N ASP A 445 -9.22 3.49 25.19
CA ASP A 445 -9.40 2.18 25.82
C ASP A 445 -8.70 1.06 25.02
N LEU A 446 -8.68 1.15 23.68
CA LEU A 446 -8.02 0.16 22.80
C LEU A 446 -6.62 0.57 22.33
N GLY A 447 -6.19 1.81 22.59
CA GLY A 447 -4.85 2.29 22.25
C GLY A 447 -4.58 2.54 20.76
N LEU A 448 -5.63 2.65 19.93
CA LEU A 448 -5.49 2.81 18.48
C LEU A 448 -5.32 4.28 18.05
N VAL A 449 -4.71 4.48 16.88
CA VAL A 449 -4.75 5.75 16.16
C VAL A 449 -6.12 5.90 15.50
N VAL A 450 -6.82 7.01 15.75
CA VAL A 450 -8.22 7.19 15.33
C VAL A 450 -8.33 8.16 14.16
N GLY A 451 -8.97 7.73 13.08
CA GLY A 451 -9.32 8.55 11.92
C GLY A 451 -10.83 8.84 11.82
N GLY A 452 -11.21 9.89 11.10
CA GLY A 452 -12.62 10.15 10.75
C GLY A 452 -12.80 10.85 9.39
N GLU A 453 -14.00 10.78 8.80
CA GLU A 453 -14.29 11.19 7.40
C GLU A 453 -14.29 12.71 7.13
N HIS A 454 -14.42 13.53 8.18
CA HIS A 454 -14.28 14.99 8.12
C HIS A 454 -13.97 15.51 9.52
N GLY A 455 -13.48 16.74 9.65
CA GLY A 455 -13.17 17.31 10.96
C GLY A 455 -14.33 18.11 11.57
N LYS A 456 -14.57 17.90 12.86
CA LYS A 456 -15.44 18.72 13.71
C LYS A 456 -14.71 19.09 14.99
N TRP A 457 -14.92 20.31 15.47
CA TRP A 457 -14.29 20.86 16.67
C TRP A 457 -14.35 19.92 17.88
N TRP A 458 -15.48 19.23 18.09
CA TRP A 458 -15.69 18.35 19.24
C TRP A 458 -14.93 17.02 19.12
N GLY A 459 -14.51 16.64 17.91
CA GLY A 459 -13.71 15.45 17.66
C GLY A 459 -12.22 15.67 17.85
N VAL A 460 -11.76 16.94 17.85
CA VAL A 460 -10.33 17.32 17.92
C VAL A 460 -9.59 16.65 19.08
N PRO A 461 -10.11 16.57 20.32
CA PRO A 461 -9.37 15.93 21.41
C PRO A 461 -9.16 14.41 21.21
N TYR A 462 -9.96 13.75 20.37
CA TYR A 462 -10.10 12.29 20.35
C TYR A 462 -9.68 11.64 19.03
N HIS A 463 -9.51 12.41 17.96
CA HIS A 463 -9.05 11.90 16.66
C HIS A 463 -7.63 12.39 16.36
N ASP A 464 -6.92 11.63 15.53
CA ASP A 464 -5.50 11.84 15.24
C ASP A 464 -5.28 12.20 13.76
N TYR A 465 -6.18 11.76 12.88
CA TYR A 465 -6.23 12.21 11.49
C TYR A 465 -7.66 12.37 10.95
N TRP A 466 -7.82 13.20 9.93
CA TRP A 466 -9.07 13.41 9.19
C TRP A 466 -8.87 13.07 7.72
N GLU A 467 -9.74 12.22 7.21
CA GLU A 467 -10.04 12.23 5.79
C GLU A 467 -10.93 13.46 5.48
N GLY A 468 -10.83 14.06 4.30
CA GLY A 468 -11.85 15.01 3.82
C GLY A 468 -11.69 16.51 4.12
N MET A 469 -11.01 16.92 5.19
CA MET A 469 -10.90 18.34 5.58
C MET A 469 -10.34 19.24 4.46
N GLN A 470 -9.53 18.70 3.54
CA GLN A 470 -9.03 19.45 2.37
C GLN A 470 -10.04 19.57 1.19
N SER A 471 -10.93 18.59 0.96
CA SER A 471 -11.72 18.51 -0.29
C SER A 471 -12.96 19.39 -0.32
N GLY A 472 -13.54 19.67 0.84
CA GLY A 472 -14.58 20.69 0.97
C GLY A 472 -15.98 20.30 0.49
N GLY A 473 -17.04 21.00 0.91
CA GLY A 473 -18.43 20.78 0.44
C GLY A 473 -18.73 21.18 -1.02
N PHE A 474 -17.70 21.49 -1.81
CA PHE A 474 -17.77 21.88 -3.22
C PHE A 474 -17.28 20.80 -4.19
N TYR A 475 -16.88 19.63 -3.68
CA TYR A 475 -16.63 18.46 -4.49
C TYR A 475 -17.93 17.97 -5.15
N SER A 476 -17.82 17.38 -6.34
CA SER A 476 -18.96 17.06 -7.21
C SER A 476 -19.25 15.56 -7.34
N TRP A 477 -18.48 14.68 -6.69
CA TRP A 477 -18.53 13.23 -6.91
C TRP A 477 -18.94 12.49 -5.62
N PRO A 478 -20.21 12.07 -5.48
CA PRO A 478 -20.72 11.48 -4.25
C PRO A 478 -20.05 10.13 -3.91
N ALA A 479 -20.03 9.82 -2.61
CA ALA A 479 -19.67 8.51 -2.09
C ALA A 479 -20.47 7.40 -2.82
N GLY A 480 -19.82 6.28 -3.16
CA GLY A 480 -20.46 5.16 -3.87
C GLY A 480 -20.45 5.22 -5.41
N HIS A 481 -20.04 6.36 -6.01
CA HIS A 481 -19.87 6.52 -7.46
C HIS A 481 -18.41 6.76 -7.89
N VAL A 482 -17.50 6.72 -6.93
CA VAL A 482 -16.05 6.92 -7.08
C VAL A 482 -15.50 6.00 -8.18
N GLY A 483 -15.03 6.60 -9.29
CA GLY A 483 -14.41 5.89 -10.40
C GLY A 483 -15.22 5.68 -11.67
N HIS A 484 -16.55 5.78 -11.61
CA HIS A 484 -17.42 5.41 -12.74
C HIS A 484 -17.89 6.62 -13.56
N ASP A 485 -18.06 7.79 -12.93
CA ASP A 485 -18.56 9.02 -13.58
C ASP A 485 -17.63 10.22 -13.32
N ILE A 486 -16.32 9.98 -13.19
CA ILE A 486 -15.34 11.06 -13.03
C ILE A 486 -15.21 11.82 -14.36
N PRO A 487 -15.18 13.17 -14.36
CA PRO A 487 -14.83 13.96 -15.52
C PRO A 487 -13.56 13.45 -16.19
N GLN A 488 -13.60 13.28 -17.51
CA GLN A 488 -12.45 12.86 -18.30
C GLN A 488 -11.73 14.05 -18.96
N THR A 489 -12.34 15.24 -18.95
CA THR A 489 -11.79 16.46 -19.53
C THR A 489 -11.90 17.62 -18.55
N ARG A 490 -11.07 18.64 -18.76
CA ARG A 490 -11.03 19.85 -17.93
C ARG A 490 -12.37 20.59 -17.86
N ASP A 491 -13.10 20.64 -18.96
CA ASP A 491 -14.36 21.39 -19.10
C ASP A 491 -15.53 20.70 -18.39
N ALA A 492 -15.44 19.39 -18.19
CA ALA A 492 -16.45 18.62 -17.45
C ALA A 492 -16.30 18.77 -15.92
N ILE A 493 -15.27 19.48 -15.44
CA ILE A 493 -15.06 19.74 -14.01
C ILE A 493 -15.93 20.93 -13.58
N GLY A 494 -16.77 20.73 -12.56
CA GLY A 494 -17.72 21.74 -12.10
C GLY A 494 -17.06 23.04 -11.63
N GLU A 495 -17.61 24.19 -12.07
CA GLU A 495 -17.09 25.53 -11.77
C GLU A 495 -16.96 25.83 -10.28
N LYS A 496 -17.90 25.36 -9.45
CA LYS A 496 -17.85 25.54 -8.01
C LYS A 496 -16.65 24.84 -7.37
N TYR A 497 -16.28 23.65 -7.85
CA TYR A 497 -15.07 22.97 -7.40
C TYR A 497 -13.83 23.76 -7.81
N LEU A 498 -13.78 24.30 -9.02
CA LEU A 498 -12.63 25.09 -9.51
C LEU A 498 -12.46 26.40 -8.73
N ALA A 499 -13.56 27.06 -8.37
CA ALA A 499 -13.54 28.32 -7.63
C ALA A 499 -13.28 28.12 -6.13
N TYR A 500 -13.99 27.17 -5.49
CA TYR A 500 -14.02 27.05 -4.02
C TYR A 500 -13.36 25.76 -3.50
N GLY A 501 -13.34 24.69 -4.31
CA GLY A 501 -12.72 23.40 -3.98
C GLY A 501 -11.20 23.40 -4.16
N ILE A 502 -10.69 23.79 -5.33
CA ILE A 502 -9.23 23.83 -5.63
C ILE A 502 -8.72 25.26 -5.95
N GLY A 503 -9.60 26.26 -5.84
CA GLY A 503 -9.32 27.65 -6.17
C GLY A 503 -8.52 28.38 -5.09
N HIS A 504 -7.22 28.56 -5.33
CA HIS A 504 -6.27 29.21 -4.41
C HIS A 504 -6.61 30.66 -4.00
N ARG A 505 -7.46 31.37 -4.76
CA ARG A 505 -7.84 32.77 -4.44
C ARG A 505 -8.77 32.90 -3.23
N HIS A 506 -9.57 31.86 -2.97
CA HIS A 506 -10.60 31.86 -1.94
C HIS A 506 -10.24 30.97 -0.74
N ARG A 507 -9.39 29.96 -0.95
CA ARG A 507 -8.97 29.04 0.11
C ARG A 507 -7.98 29.69 1.07
N ILE A 508 -8.16 29.41 2.35
CA ILE A 508 -7.26 29.78 3.44
C ILE A 508 -7.10 28.57 4.38
N PRO A 509 -5.95 28.42 5.06
CA PRO A 509 -5.72 27.33 6.01
C PRO A 509 -6.41 27.59 7.37
N LEU A 510 -7.72 27.86 7.38
CA LEU A 510 -8.39 28.33 8.60
C LEU A 510 -8.40 27.25 9.68
N TRP A 511 -8.69 26.00 9.30
CA TRP A 511 -8.63 24.86 10.20
C TRP A 511 -7.21 24.64 10.70
N GLU A 512 -6.23 24.63 9.80
CA GLU A 512 -4.83 24.33 10.18
C GLU A 512 -4.21 25.44 11.05
N LEU A 513 -4.60 26.70 10.85
CA LEU A 513 -4.21 27.82 11.74
C LEU A 513 -4.70 27.63 13.19
N VAL A 514 -5.76 26.84 13.39
CA VAL A 514 -6.35 26.56 14.70
C VAL A 514 -5.92 25.20 15.24
N PHE A 515 -5.91 24.15 14.43
CA PHE A 515 -5.82 22.75 14.86
C PHE A 515 -4.79 21.90 14.10
N GLY A 516 -3.92 22.49 13.26
CA GLY A 516 -3.00 21.69 12.43
C GLY A 516 -1.94 20.89 13.19
N ASP A 517 -1.62 21.30 14.42
CA ASP A 517 -0.79 20.54 15.36
C ASP A 517 -1.59 19.58 16.26
N CYS A 518 -2.92 19.51 16.08
CA CYS A 518 -3.85 18.71 16.87
C CYS A 518 -4.36 17.48 16.11
N VAL A 519 -4.58 17.58 14.80
CA VAL A 519 -5.08 16.47 13.96
C VAL A 519 -4.55 16.60 12.53
N VAL A 520 -4.06 15.51 11.94
CA VAL A 520 -3.55 15.51 10.55
C VAL A 520 -4.69 15.46 9.54
N SER A 521 -4.83 16.46 8.66
CA SER A 521 -5.85 16.48 7.61
C SER A 521 -5.38 15.85 6.30
N THR A 522 -6.29 15.23 5.55
CA THR A 522 -6.09 14.77 4.16
C THR A 522 -7.20 15.25 3.23
N TRP A 523 -7.07 14.93 1.94
CA TRP A 523 -8.18 15.00 0.98
C TRP A 523 -9.23 13.92 1.27
N TYR A 524 -10.44 14.09 0.74
CA TYR A 524 -11.50 13.07 0.74
C TYR A 524 -11.15 11.99 -0.28
N TRP A 525 -11.40 10.70 -0.02
CA TRP A 525 -11.16 9.62 -0.97
C TRP A 525 -11.82 9.83 -2.35
N GLY A 526 -13.04 10.35 -2.39
CA GLY A 526 -13.76 10.72 -3.62
C GLY A 526 -13.24 12.00 -4.31
N ASP A 527 -12.25 12.66 -3.70
CA ASP A 527 -11.49 13.77 -4.27
C ASP A 527 -9.99 13.57 -3.94
N SER A 528 -9.52 12.33 -4.06
CA SER A 528 -8.12 11.97 -3.81
C SER A 528 -7.14 12.74 -4.71
N THR A 529 -5.86 12.74 -4.35
CA THR A 529 -4.83 13.54 -5.03
C THR A 529 -4.75 13.25 -6.53
N GLY A 530 -4.85 11.97 -6.92
CA GLY A 530 -4.80 11.54 -8.31
C GLY A 530 -6.14 11.56 -9.04
N HIS A 531 -7.26 11.83 -8.36
CA HIS A 531 -8.61 11.54 -8.87
C HIS A 531 -8.91 12.18 -10.22
N LEU A 532 -8.51 13.45 -10.40
CA LEU A 532 -8.72 14.23 -11.62
C LEU A 532 -7.47 14.33 -12.50
N HIS A 533 -6.42 13.54 -12.21
CA HIS A 533 -5.14 13.67 -12.90
C HIS A 533 -5.27 13.50 -14.42
N ASN A 534 -6.12 12.58 -14.89
CA ASN A 534 -6.34 12.37 -16.32
C ASN A 534 -7.06 13.54 -16.99
N ALA A 535 -8.01 14.18 -16.28
CA ALA A 535 -8.78 15.30 -16.81
C ALA A 535 -8.00 16.62 -16.79
N ASP A 536 -7.21 16.83 -15.73
CA ASP A 536 -6.33 17.98 -15.55
C ASP A 536 -5.17 17.62 -14.60
N PRO A 537 -3.97 17.33 -15.14
CA PRO A 537 -2.79 17.02 -14.35
C PRO A 537 -2.38 18.14 -13.35
N ASP A 538 -2.72 19.40 -13.63
CA ASP A 538 -2.36 20.53 -12.78
C ASP A 538 -3.13 20.50 -11.46
N ILE A 539 -4.35 19.95 -11.44
CA ILE A 539 -5.13 19.81 -10.20
C ILE A 539 -4.37 18.97 -9.18
N ALA A 540 -3.80 17.84 -9.60
CA ALA A 540 -3.02 17.01 -8.70
C ALA A 540 -1.79 17.76 -8.14
N ARG A 541 -1.12 18.58 -8.96
CA ARG A 541 0.02 19.40 -8.50
C ARG A 541 -0.43 20.53 -7.57
N ARG A 542 -1.59 21.16 -7.83
CA ARG A 542 -2.18 22.15 -6.92
C ARG A 542 -2.51 21.54 -5.56
N LYS A 543 -3.01 20.31 -5.53
CA LYS A 543 -3.23 19.57 -4.28
C LYS A 543 -1.95 19.36 -3.50
N ASP A 544 -0.85 18.98 -4.17
CA ASP A 544 0.46 18.88 -3.53
C ASP A 544 0.89 20.24 -2.91
N LEU A 545 0.69 21.35 -3.62
CA LEU A 545 1.02 22.69 -3.10
C LEU A 545 0.16 23.09 -1.91
N PHE A 546 -1.13 22.77 -1.90
CA PHE A 546 -1.96 22.98 -0.70
C PHE A 546 -1.47 22.12 0.45
N ASN A 547 -1.13 20.84 0.22
CA ASN A 547 -0.58 19.99 1.26
C ASN A 547 0.71 20.56 1.85
N MET A 548 1.61 21.07 1.01
CA MET A 548 2.83 21.75 1.47
C MET A 548 2.53 23.03 2.25
N LEU A 549 1.70 23.90 1.69
CA LEU A 549 1.40 25.22 2.26
C LEU A 549 0.71 25.08 3.61
N TYR A 550 -0.19 24.11 3.75
CA TYR A 550 -1.04 23.94 4.93
C TYR A 550 -0.40 22.99 5.95
N GLY A 551 0.68 22.30 5.58
CA GLY A 551 1.34 21.32 6.45
C GLY A 551 0.49 20.05 6.63
N THR A 552 -0.12 19.56 5.56
CA THR A 552 -1.01 18.38 5.55
C THR A 552 -0.48 17.28 4.62
N VAL A 553 -1.14 16.12 4.58
CA VAL A 553 -0.69 14.97 3.75
C VAL A 553 -1.66 14.62 2.62
N PRO A 554 -1.17 14.01 1.53
CA PRO A 554 -2.02 13.50 0.47
C PRO A 554 -2.92 12.35 0.94
N LEU A 555 -4.01 12.15 0.20
CA LEU A 555 -4.70 10.86 0.16
C LEU A 555 -4.51 10.24 -1.23
N TYR A 556 -4.15 8.96 -1.26
CA TYR A 556 -3.97 8.19 -2.48
C TYR A 556 -4.95 7.05 -2.58
N TRP A 557 -5.38 6.81 -3.81
CA TRP A 557 -6.07 5.59 -4.18
C TRP A 557 -5.19 4.86 -5.20
N VAL A 558 -4.77 3.63 -4.88
CA VAL A 558 -3.72 2.92 -5.63
C VAL A 558 -4.21 1.72 -6.44
N SER A 559 -5.51 1.43 -6.43
CA SER A 559 -6.16 0.41 -7.28
C SER A 559 -7.40 0.94 -8.02
N ARG A 560 -8.03 0.13 -8.89
CA ARG A 560 -9.16 0.54 -9.77
C ARG A 560 -8.75 1.48 -10.93
N PRO A 561 -9.59 1.70 -11.97
CA PRO A 561 -9.15 2.33 -13.22
C PRO A 561 -9.02 3.87 -13.17
N PHE A 562 -8.89 4.47 -11.98
CA PHE A 562 -8.84 5.91 -11.73
C PHE A 562 -7.73 6.24 -10.71
N SER A 563 -7.44 7.53 -10.50
CA SER A 563 -6.39 7.99 -9.57
C SER A 563 -4.98 7.48 -9.92
N PHE A 564 -4.04 7.52 -8.96
CA PHE A 564 -2.67 7.05 -9.15
C PHE A 564 -2.56 5.53 -9.02
N ARG A 565 -2.87 4.83 -10.11
CA ARG A 565 -2.71 3.37 -10.16
C ARG A 565 -1.26 2.94 -10.00
N TRP A 566 -1.00 2.01 -9.07
CA TRP A 566 0.35 1.53 -8.81
C TRP A 566 0.95 0.68 -9.92
N ASP A 567 0.11 -0.03 -10.68
CA ASP A 567 0.51 -0.92 -11.78
C ASP A 567 0.90 -0.17 -13.07
N LYS A 568 0.65 1.14 -13.13
CA LYS A 568 1.01 2.00 -14.25
C LYS A 568 2.27 2.80 -13.94
N PRO A 569 3.41 2.58 -14.63
CA PRO A 569 4.69 3.22 -14.30
C PRO A 569 4.63 4.75 -14.22
N GLU A 570 3.90 5.40 -15.11
CA GLU A 570 3.73 6.84 -15.18
C GLU A 570 2.96 7.41 -13.97
N LEU A 571 1.90 6.72 -13.55
CA LEU A 571 1.10 7.11 -12.39
C LEU A 571 1.81 6.80 -11.08
N ARG A 572 2.55 5.69 -11.02
CA ARG A 572 3.45 5.36 -9.91
C ARG A 572 4.53 6.44 -9.75
N ALA A 573 5.17 6.86 -10.84
CA ALA A 573 6.16 7.93 -10.81
C ALA A 573 5.56 9.26 -10.29
N ARG A 574 4.34 9.60 -10.74
CA ARG A 574 3.62 10.79 -10.27
C ARG A 574 3.26 10.72 -8.79
N LEU A 575 2.82 9.57 -8.28
CA LEU A 575 2.58 9.33 -6.85
C LEU A 575 3.87 9.52 -6.06
N LEU A 576 4.98 8.93 -6.50
CA LEU A 576 6.27 9.09 -5.84
C LEU A 576 6.73 10.55 -5.83
N ASP A 577 6.45 11.34 -6.87
CA ASP A 577 6.68 12.80 -6.89
C ASP A 577 5.85 13.54 -5.83
N SER A 578 4.55 13.22 -5.74
CA SER A 578 3.66 13.78 -4.71
C SER A 578 4.17 13.42 -3.31
N TYR A 579 4.50 12.15 -3.06
CA TYR A 579 4.96 11.66 -1.76
C TYR A 579 6.25 12.37 -1.34
N ARG A 580 7.26 12.38 -2.20
CA ARG A 580 8.56 13.01 -1.89
C ARG A 580 8.40 14.51 -1.61
N THR A 581 7.54 15.19 -2.37
CA THR A 581 7.33 16.63 -2.27
C THR A 581 6.53 17.02 -1.02
N THR A 582 5.53 16.24 -0.64
CA THR A 582 4.61 16.63 0.45
C THR A 582 4.99 15.97 1.77
N CYS A 583 5.16 14.65 1.77
CA CYS A 583 5.32 13.87 2.99
C CYS A 583 6.66 14.10 3.68
N LYS A 584 7.74 14.36 2.93
CA LYS A 584 9.06 14.67 3.53
C LYS A 584 9.09 16.03 4.23
N LEU A 585 8.33 17.00 3.72
CA LEU A 585 8.08 18.25 4.42
C LEU A 585 7.22 18.01 5.67
N HIS A 586 6.12 17.26 5.53
CA HIS A 586 5.23 16.98 6.65
C HIS A 586 5.91 16.19 7.78
N GLU A 587 6.87 15.30 7.50
CA GLU A 587 7.71 14.66 8.53
C GLU A 587 8.35 15.68 9.48
N GLN A 588 8.63 16.90 8.99
CA GLN A 588 9.22 17.98 9.78
C GLN A 588 8.19 18.88 10.47
N LEU A 589 6.97 18.97 9.91
CA LEU A 589 5.92 19.92 10.30
C LEU A 589 4.76 19.32 11.10
N ALA A 590 4.59 17.98 11.10
CA ALA A 590 3.39 17.27 11.58
C ALA A 590 2.89 17.66 12.97
N PHE A 591 3.76 18.25 13.79
CA PHE A 591 3.50 18.57 15.19
C PHE A 591 3.84 20.03 15.52
N ASP A 592 3.97 20.87 14.50
CA ASP A 592 4.26 22.29 14.61
C ASP A 592 2.98 23.10 14.41
N GLU A 593 2.82 24.16 15.20
CA GLU A 593 1.73 25.09 14.98
C GLU A 593 1.97 25.86 13.67
N LEU A 594 0.97 25.91 12.79
CA LEU A 594 0.95 26.84 11.67
C LEU A 594 0.68 28.25 12.20
N LEU A 595 1.68 29.14 12.21
CA LEU A 595 1.60 30.46 12.83
C LEU A 595 0.97 31.52 11.93
N THR A 596 1.38 31.57 10.67
CA THR A 596 0.96 32.61 9.71
C THR A 596 0.62 32.05 8.35
N HIS A 597 -0.27 32.73 7.64
CA HIS A 597 -0.51 32.58 6.20
C HIS A 597 -0.58 33.97 5.54
N GLU A 598 0.07 34.13 4.40
CA GLU A 598 0.28 35.42 3.72
C GLU A 598 0.17 35.26 2.21
N TRP A 599 -0.42 36.23 1.52
CA TRP A 599 -0.31 36.35 0.06
C TRP A 599 0.87 37.26 -0.28
N LEU A 600 1.79 36.78 -1.12
CA LEU A 600 2.94 37.56 -1.57
C LEU A 600 2.65 38.35 -2.86
N THR A 601 1.52 38.06 -3.52
CA THR A 601 1.07 38.77 -4.73
C THR A 601 -0.37 39.27 -4.59
N PRO A 602 -0.72 40.43 -5.17
CA PRO A 602 -2.09 40.98 -5.11
C PRO A 602 -3.17 40.05 -5.68
N ASP A 603 -2.82 39.26 -6.70
CA ASP A 603 -3.72 38.28 -7.34
C ASP A 603 -3.86 36.96 -6.55
N ARG A 604 -3.20 36.87 -5.39
CA ARG A 604 -3.20 35.75 -4.43
C ARG A 604 -2.59 34.44 -4.97
N THR A 605 -1.87 34.49 -6.08
CA THR A 605 -1.27 33.30 -6.70
C THR A 605 -0.03 32.79 -5.98
N VAL A 606 0.73 33.66 -5.30
CA VAL A 606 1.88 33.25 -4.49
C VAL A 606 1.52 33.38 -3.01
N GLN A 607 1.70 32.30 -2.27
CA GLN A 607 1.28 32.19 -0.87
C GLN A 607 2.43 31.69 -0.02
N LYS A 608 2.48 32.15 1.24
CA LYS A 608 3.49 31.80 2.22
C LYS A 608 2.86 31.39 3.54
N THR A 609 3.43 30.40 4.20
CA THR A 609 3.15 30.04 5.60
C THR A 609 4.42 29.98 6.43
N THR A 610 4.28 30.17 7.75
CA THR A 610 5.36 30.00 8.74
C THR A 610 4.88 29.13 9.89
N PHE A 611 5.72 28.18 10.32
CA PHE A 611 5.43 27.21 11.37
C PHE A 611 6.25 27.49 12.64
N SER A 612 5.83 26.93 13.77
CA SER A 612 6.48 27.14 15.08
C SER A 612 7.93 26.65 15.17
N SER A 613 8.38 25.75 14.27
CA SER A 613 9.78 25.38 14.13
C SER A 613 10.67 26.45 13.48
N GLY A 614 10.08 27.53 12.98
CA GLY A 614 10.76 28.50 12.12
C GLY A 614 10.80 28.09 10.65
N THR A 615 10.19 26.95 10.29
CA THR A 615 10.05 26.54 8.89
C THR A 615 9.08 27.47 8.16
N LEU A 616 9.48 27.97 7.00
CA LEU A 616 8.62 28.70 6.08
C LEU A 616 8.36 27.87 4.83
N VAL A 617 7.18 28.04 4.24
CA VAL A 617 6.79 27.42 2.97
C VAL A 617 6.21 28.50 2.06
N VAL A 618 6.68 28.56 0.80
CA VAL A 618 6.18 29.46 -0.24
C VAL A 618 5.79 28.61 -1.44
N VAL A 619 4.61 28.84 -2.00
CA VAL A 619 4.11 28.13 -3.19
C VAL A 619 3.64 29.11 -4.25
N ASN A 620 3.78 28.73 -5.52
CA ASN A 620 3.35 29.52 -6.67
C ASN A 620 2.24 28.79 -7.45
N PHE A 621 0.99 29.19 -7.24
CA PHE A 621 -0.17 28.71 -8.01
C PHE A 621 -0.36 29.42 -9.35
N GLY A 622 0.44 30.47 -9.60
CA GLY A 622 0.34 31.33 -10.76
C GLY A 622 0.95 30.72 -12.02
N PRO A 623 0.60 31.24 -13.20
CA PRO A 623 1.08 30.72 -14.49
C PRO A 623 2.50 31.25 -14.85
N ARG A 624 3.06 32.17 -14.07
CA ARG A 624 4.37 32.79 -14.33
C ARG A 624 5.36 32.44 -13.22
N PRO A 625 6.66 32.32 -13.54
CA PRO A 625 7.69 32.19 -12.52
C PRO A 625 7.70 33.35 -11.53
N TYR A 626 8.03 33.10 -10.26
CA TYR A 626 8.09 34.11 -9.21
C TYR A 626 9.51 34.22 -8.61
N PRO A 627 10.14 35.40 -8.61
CA PRO A 627 11.47 35.60 -8.02
C PRO A 627 11.36 35.80 -6.50
N LEU A 628 11.54 34.71 -5.74
CA LEU A 628 11.60 34.77 -4.28
C LEU A 628 13.02 35.13 -3.81
N LYS A 629 13.17 36.22 -3.04
CA LYS A 629 14.44 36.58 -2.40
C LYS A 629 14.49 35.97 -1.00
N ASP A 630 15.51 35.16 -0.72
CA ASP A 630 15.74 34.58 0.59
C ASP A 630 17.24 34.27 0.81
N GLU A 631 17.77 34.58 1.98
CA GLU A 631 19.20 34.43 2.35
C GLU A 631 20.21 34.96 1.30
N GLY A 632 19.91 36.12 0.71
CA GLY A 632 20.78 36.74 -0.30
C GLY A 632 20.78 36.04 -1.67
N LYS A 633 19.97 34.98 -1.85
CA LYS A 633 19.76 34.28 -3.13
C LYS A 633 18.37 34.59 -3.69
N THR A 634 18.27 34.64 -5.01
CA THR A 634 16.98 34.66 -5.71
C THR A 634 16.63 33.25 -6.17
N TRP A 635 15.49 32.74 -5.70
CA TRP A 635 14.90 31.47 -6.10
C TRP A 635 13.77 31.74 -7.09
N LEU A 636 13.95 31.33 -8.34
CA LEU A 636 12.95 31.54 -9.38
C LEU A 636 11.92 30.40 -9.36
N LEU A 637 10.89 30.51 -8.52
CA LEU A 637 9.84 29.49 -8.40
C LEU A 637 9.13 29.31 -9.74
N SER A 638 9.06 28.09 -10.27
CA SER A 638 8.31 27.82 -11.50
C SER A 638 6.80 28.04 -11.29
N PRO A 639 5.98 28.12 -12.35
CA PRO A 639 4.56 27.81 -12.25
C PRO A 639 4.40 26.45 -11.56
N LEU A 640 3.49 26.37 -10.58
CA LEU A 640 3.33 25.20 -9.70
C LEU A 640 4.61 24.77 -8.97
N GLY A 641 5.51 25.74 -8.72
CA GLY A 641 6.74 25.59 -7.97
C GLY A 641 6.57 25.92 -6.48
N PHE A 642 7.58 25.57 -5.69
CA PHE A 642 7.57 25.75 -4.24
C PHE A 642 8.97 26.01 -3.69
N TYR A 643 9.03 26.53 -2.48
CA TYR A 643 10.23 26.68 -1.66
C TYR A 643 9.86 26.47 -0.20
N ALA A 644 10.59 25.63 0.50
CA ALA A 644 10.47 25.42 1.94
C ALA A 644 11.86 25.42 2.57
N ARG A 645 12.02 26.20 3.64
CA ARG A 645 13.27 26.28 4.40
C ARG A 645 12.97 26.29 5.88
N GLY A 646 13.66 25.46 6.63
CA GLY A 646 13.62 25.42 8.09
C GLY A 646 14.87 24.74 8.66
N PRO A 647 14.95 24.57 9.98
CA PRO A 647 16.16 24.04 10.64
C PRO A 647 16.55 22.62 10.18
N ARG A 648 15.59 21.83 9.67
CA ARG A 648 15.77 20.44 9.24
C ARG A 648 15.32 20.19 7.81
N ILE A 649 15.09 21.23 7.02
CA ILE A 649 14.63 21.05 5.64
C ILE A 649 15.06 22.20 4.74
N LEU A 650 15.52 21.84 3.55
CA LEU A 650 15.60 22.73 2.39
C LEU A 650 14.99 21.98 1.21
N GLN A 651 13.91 22.53 0.68
CA GLN A 651 13.18 21.92 -0.41
C GLN A 651 12.74 22.99 -1.39
N TYR A 652 12.87 22.74 -2.69
CA TYR A 652 12.50 23.71 -3.71
C TYR A 652 12.19 23.06 -5.05
N ARG A 653 11.35 23.74 -5.84
CA ARG A 653 11.10 23.49 -7.25
C ARG A 653 11.18 24.81 -7.99
N VAL A 654 12.29 25.03 -8.69
CA VAL A 654 12.67 26.31 -9.28
C VAL A 654 13.12 26.14 -10.73
N ARG A 655 13.15 27.24 -11.46
CA ARG A 655 13.82 27.29 -12.76
C ARG A 655 15.28 27.67 -12.56
N ASP A 656 16.17 26.90 -13.17
CA ASP A 656 17.59 27.22 -13.33
C ASP A 656 17.88 27.30 -14.83
N GLY A 657 18.04 28.53 -15.34
CA GLY A 657 17.91 28.80 -16.77
C GLY A 657 16.55 28.34 -17.31
N GLU A 658 16.56 27.51 -18.35
CA GLU A 658 15.34 26.94 -18.92
C GLU A 658 14.83 25.70 -18.17
N ARG A 659 15.68 25.06 -17.36
CA ARG A 659 15.43 23.75 -16.74
C ARG A 659 14.60 23.89 -15.45
N LEU A 660 13.69 22.95 -15.24
CA LEU A 660 13.02 22.77 -13.95
C LEU A 660 13.90 21.91 -13.05
N VAL A 661 14.20 22.39 -11.85
CA VAL A 661 15.02 21.68 -10.87
C VAL A 661 14.24 21.50 -9.59
N THR A 662 14.13 20.26 -9.12
CA THR A 662 13.51 19.91 -7.84
C THR A 662 14.55 19.35 -6.87
N CYS A 663 14.54 19.84 -5.63
CA CYS A 663 15.35 19.32 -4.54
C CYS A 663 14.46 19.13 -3.30
N VAL A 664 14.62 18.01 -2.60
CA VAL A 664 13.99 17.75 -1.30
C VAL A 664 15.07 17.25 -0.36
N GLY A 665 15.61 18.13 0.49
CA GLY A 665 16.70 17.82 1.40
C GLY A 665 16.28 17.91 2.87
N THR A 666 16.53 16.86 3.63
CA THR A 666 16.42 16.75 5.10
C THR A 666 17.70 16.12 5.64
N PRO A 667 17.96 16.10 6.96
CA PRO A 667 19.16 15.47 7.52
C PRO A 667 19.40 14.02 7.10
N ASN A 668 18.33 13.27 6.82
CA ASN A 668 18.42 11.82 6.53
C ASN A 668 17.97 11.44 5.11
N TYR A 669 17.51 12.39 4.30
CA TYR A 669 16.96 12.13 2.98
C TYR A 669 17.28 13.28 2.04
N LEU A 670 17.71 12.94 0.82
CA LEU A 670 17.87 13.88 -0.28
C LEU A 670 17.25 13.30 -1.54
N PHE A 671 16.35 14.04 -2.16
CA PHE A 671 16.04 13.89 -3.58
C PHE A 671 16.63 15.07 -4.31
N ALA A 672 17.46 14.81 -5.32
CA ALA A 672 17.88 15.78 -6.30
C ALA A 672 17.39 15.31 -7.65
N ASP A 673 16.68 16.16 -8.37
CA ASP A 673 16.42 15.91 -9.79
C ASP A 673 17.74 15.94 -10.58
N GLY A 674 17.72 15.57 -11.85
CA GLY A 674 18.83 15.91 -12.73
C GLY A 674 18.91 17.43 -12.83
N GLY A 675 19.93 18.06 -12.26
CA GLY A 675 20.16 19.50 -12.33
C GLY A 675 21.04 19.91 -13.52
N GLY A 676 21.60 18.93 -14.23
CA GLY A 676 22.65 19.14 -15.23
C GLY A 676 24.04 19.24 -14.58
N GLY A 677 25.08 19.51 -15.38
CA GLY A 677 26.45 19.62 -14.86
C GLY A 677 26.75 20.90 -14.06
N SER A 678 25.84 21.88 -14.12
CA SER A 678 26.03 23.23 -13.54
C SER A 678 25.24 23.48 -12.25
N HIS A 679 24.17 22.73 -11.98
CA HIS A 679 23.39 22.92 -10.75
C HIS A 679 23.99 22.13 -9.59
N ASP A 680 24.40 22.84 -8.54
CA ASP A 680 24.95 22.22 -7.34
C ASP A 680 23.90 22.10 -6.24
N PHE A 681 23.46 20.87 -5.94
CA PHE A 681 22.53 20.57 -4.84
C PHE A 681 23.23 20.53 -3.47
N GLY A 682 24.52 20.90 -3.40
CA GLY A 682 25.35 20.87 -2.21
C GLY A 682 25.94 19.48 -1.94
N VAL A 683 25.07 18.49 -1.72
CA VAL A 683 25.44 17.10 -1.40
C VAL A 683 25.73 16.29 -2.67
N VAL A 684 25.07 16.60 -3.78
CA VAL A 684 25.23 15.87 -5.04
C VAL A 684 25.31 16.83 -6.22
N LEU A 685 26.19 16.53 -7.18
CA LEU A 685 26.14 17.07 -8.54
C LEU A 685 25.62 15.95 -9.44
N THR A 686 24.56 16.21 -10.20
CA THR A 686 23.96 15.15 -11.01
C THR A 686 23.22 15.67 -12.23
N SER A 687 23.40 14.99 -13.37
CA SER A 687 22.60 15.22 -14.57
C SER A 687 21.30 14.41 -14.61
N LYS A 688 21.13 13.43 -13.70
CA LYS A 688 19.98 12.53 -13.58
C LYS A 688 19.36 12.53 -12.18
N PRO A 689 18.11 12.07 -11.98
CA PRO A 689 17.52 12.01 -10.65
C PRO A 689 18.30 11.09 -9.71
N VAL A 690 18.52 11.55 -8.47
CA VAL A 690 19.19 10.81 -7.41
C VAL A 690 18.35 10.87 -6.15
N THR A 691 18.07 9.70 -5.57
CA THR A 691 17.55 9.60 -4.21
C THR A 691 18.63 9.03 -3.30
N LEU A 692 18.97 9.77 -2.26
CA LEU A 692 19.98 9.44 -1.25
C LEU A 692 19.34 9.41 0.12
N ARG A 693 19.73 8.43 0.93
CA ARG A 693 19.28 8.22 2.31
C ARG A 693 20.49 8.06 3.20
N ARG A 694 20.45 8.70 4.37
CA ARG A 694 21.40 8.46 5.44
C ARG A 694 20.73 7.56 6.47
N LEU A 695 21.28 6.36 6.63
CA LEU A 695 20.77 5.37 7.59
C LEU A 695 21.45 5.52 8.95
N ALA A 696 22.74 5.91 8.95
CA ALA A 696 23.54 6.15 10.14
C ALA A 696 24.59 7.25 9.89
N GLY A 697 25.48 7.51 10.85
CA GLY A 697 26.56 8.51 10.68
C GLY A 697 27.56 8.16 9.59
N ASP A 698 27.63 6.88 9.30
CA ASP A 698 28.65 6.12 8.58
C ASP A 698 28.02 5.25 7.47
N VAL A 699 26.70 5.33 7.25
CA VAL A 699 25.98 4.53 6.25
C VAL A 699 25.04 5.37 5.40
N LEU A 700 25.24 5.33 4.08
CA LEU A 700 24.39 5.97 3.07
C LEU A 700 23.85 4.94 2.08
N ARG A 701 22.61 5.09 1.62
CA ARG A 701 22.05 4.33 0.50
C ARG A 701 21.50 5.23 -0.57
N PHE A 702 21.74 4.87 -1.84
CA PHE A 702 21.22 5.61 -2.97
C PHE A 702 20.97 4.71 -4.17
N SER A 703 20.15 5.20 -5.09
CA SER A 703 19.81 4.51 -6.33
C SER A 703 20.05 5.42 -7.51
N LEU A 704 20.67 4.89 -8.57
CA LEU A 704 20.96 5.56 -9.82
C LEU A 704 20.24 4.82 -10.95
N GLY A 705 19.39 5.52 -11.71
CA GLY A 705 18.70 4.96 -12.86
C GLY A 705 19.60 4.77 -14.09
N ARG A 706 19.02 4.13 -15.11
CA ARG A 706 19.63 3.82 -16.43
C ARG A 706 20.06 5.03 -17.23
N ASP A 707 19.50 6.21 -16.93
CA ASP A 707 19.79 7.40 -17.70
C ASP A 707 21.31 7.67 -17.75
N PRO A 708 21.87 7.93 -18.94
CA PRO A 708 23.27 8.26 -19.07
C PRO A 708 23.56 9.55 -18.30
N GLY A 709 24.63 9.56 -17.51
CA GLY A 709 24.93 10.74 -16.70
C GLY A 709 25.85 10.46 -15.53
N ARG A 710 26.75 11.42 -15.28
CA ARG A 710 27.67 11.39 -14.14
C ARG A 710 26.97 11.89 -12.88
N VAL A 711 27.17 11.16 -11.79
CA VAL A 711 26.74 11.55 -10.44
C VAL A 711 27.99 11.73 -9.58
N VAL A 712 28.09 12.85 -8.88
CA VAL A 712 29.16 13.09 -7.90
C VAL A 712 28.53 13.31 -6.54
N LEU A 713 28.73 12.37 -5.62
CA LEU A 713 28.17 12.39 -4.27
C LEU A 713 29.24 12.90 -3.29
N ARG A 714 28.91 13.89 -2.46
CA ARG A 714 29.80 14.47 -1.45
C ARG A 714 29.34 14.04 -0.05
N PRO A 715 29.71 12.83 0.42
CA PRO A 715 29.14 12.26 1.64
C PRO A 715 29.43 13.13 2.89
N GLY A 716 30.58 13.81 2.93
CA GLY A 716 30.94 14.76 3.98
C GLY A 716 29.97 15.94 4.17
N ARG A 717 29.16 16.28 3.16
CA ARG A 717 28.12 17.32 3.27
C ARG A 717 26.85 16.85 3.98
N LEU A 718 26.58 15.55 3.97
CA LEU A 718 25.44 14.94 4.64
C LEU A 718 25.83 14.32 6.00
N ALA A 719 27.08 13.85 6.09
CA ALA A 719 27.69 13.27 7.29
C ALA A 719 29.07 13.94 7.51
N PRO A 720 29.16 14.99 8.35
CA PRO A 720 30.39 15.79 8.49
C PRO A 720 31.66 15.04 8.92
N ARG A 721 31.51 13.85 9.52
CA ARG A 721 32.63 12.99 9.95
C ARG A 721 32.95 11.88 8.95
N TRP A 722 32.40 11.93 7.74
CA TRP A 722 32.62 10.90 6.73
C TRP A 722 34.08 10.88 6.28
N ASP A 723 34.75 9.75 6.47
CA ASP A 723 36.11 9.54 6.00
C ASP A 723 36.10 8.86 4.62
N LEU A 724 36.66 9.56 3.63
CA LEU A 724 36.76 9.03 2.27
C LEU A 724 37.80 7.92 2.16
N ALA A 725 38.83 7.90 3.01
CA ALA A 725 39.89 6.90 2.93
C ALA A 725 39.39 5.49 3.33
N SER A 726 38.51 5.41 4.31
CA SER A 726 37.89 4.15 4.77
C SER A 726 36.59 3.79 4.04
N THR A 727 36.17 4.54 3.01
CA THR A 727 34.89 4.29 2.34
C THR A 727 34.88 2.98 1.54
N HIS A 728 33.81 2.20 1.71
CA HIS A 728 33.43 1.07 0.87
C HIS A 728 32.15 1.43 0.09
N VAL A 729 32.08 1.02 -1.17
CA VAL A 729 30.88 1.18 -2.02
C VAL A 729 30.37 -0.20 -2.41
N LEU A 730 29.17 -0.53 -1.99
CA LEU A 730 28.60 -1.86 -2.11
C LEU A 730 27.39 -1.80 -3.06
N VAL A 731 27.36 -2.68 -4.05
CA VAL A 731 26.20 -2.85 -4.94
C VAL A 731 25.15 -3.69 -4.22
N LEU A 732 23.90 -3.26 -4.27
CA LEU A 732 22.77 -3.95 -3.66
C LEU A 732 21.89 -4.63 -4.72
N ASP A 733 21.35 -5.80 -4.38
CA ASP A 733 20.34 -6.48 -5.19
C ASP A 733 18.93 -5.85 -5.05
N LYS A 734 17.93 -6.45 -5.72
CA LYS A 734 16.53 -5.99 -5.66
C LYS A 734 15.96 -6.03 -4.22
N GLN A 735 16.51 -6.86 -3.33
CA GLN A 735 16.12 -7.05 -1.94
C GLN A 735 16.94 -6.18 -0.97
N GLY A 736 17.98 -5.50 -1.45
CA GLY A 736 18.84 -4.63 -0.64
C GLY A 736 20.00 -5.36 0.05
N ARG A 737 20.33 -6.60 -0.36
CA ARG A 737 21.50 -7.34 0.12
C ARG A 737 22.73 -6.90 -0.65
N ARG A 738 23.88 -6.85 0.03
CA ARG A 738 25.18 -6.50 -0.57
C ARG A 738 25.62 -7.65 -1.48
N VAL A 739 25.98 -7.35 -2.72
CA VAL A 739 26.30 -8.35 -3.76
C VAL A 739 27.78 -8.34 -4.12
N ARG A 740 28.35 -7.15 -4.23
CA ARG A 740 29.76 -6.94 -4.53
C ARG A 740 30.20 -5.56 -4.09
N GLU A 741 31.48 -5.41 -3.85
CA GLU A 741 32.09 -4.10 -3.71
C GLU A 741 32.41 -3.50 -5.10
N LEU A 742 32.26 -2.19 -5.23
CA LEU A 742 32.51 -1.42 -6.44
C LEU A 742 33.71 -0.50 -6.20
N ALA A 743 34.74 -0.63 -7.03
CA ALA A 743 35.80 0.36 -7.09
C ALA A 743 35.22 1.72 -7.54
N TYR A 744 35.60 2.79 -6.85
CA TYR A 744 35.11 4.13 -7.14
C TYR A 744 36.25 5.10 -7.41
N LYS A 745 35.94 6.19 -8.11
CA LYS A 745 36.89 7.28 -8.38
C LYS A 745 36.54 8.48 -7.51
N LEU A 746 37.56 9.07 -6.89
CA LEU A 746 37.41 10.37 -6.26
C LEU A 746 37.22 11.44 -7.33
N ALA A 747 36.32 12.38 -7.05
CA ALA A 747 36.10 13.60 -7.80
C ALA A 747 36.52 14.81 -6.94
N GLY A 748 36.85 15.93 -7.60
CA GLY A 748 37.24 17.16 -6.91
C GLY A 748 36.24 17.58 -5.82
N ARG A 749 36.76 18.24 -4.77
CA ARG A 749 36.00 18.68 -3.56
C ARG A 749 35.45 17.52 -2.70
N GLY A 750 36.18 16.41 -2.60
CA GLY A 750 35.83 15.27 -1.72
C GLY A 750 34.57 14.53 -2.17
N GLY A 751 34.35 14.44 -3.49
CA GLY A 751 33.23 13.72 -4.07
C GLY A 751 33.61 12.29 -4.48
N VAL A 752 32.62 11.41 -4.57
CA VAL A 752 32.73 10.07 -5.15
C VAL A 752 31.90 10.04 -6.44
N ALA A 753 32.53 9.68 -7.56
CA ALA A 753 31.90 9.66 -8.87
C ALA A 753 31.29 8.30 -9.20
N PHE A 754 30.08 8.32 -9.76
CA PHE A 754 29.36 7.16 -10.25
C PHE A 754 28.93 7.38 -11.70
N GLU A 755 29.19 6.37 -12.53
CA GLU A 755 28.86 6.34 -13.97
C GLU A 755 27.96 5.14 -14.33
N THR A 756 27.70 4.26 -13.37
CA THR A 756 26.88 3.05 -13.55
C THR A 756 25.47 3.23 -12.99
N GLU A 757 24.53 2.42 -13.50
CA GLU A 757 23.22 2.27 -12.86
C GLU A 757 23.29 1.27 -11.70
N GLY A 758 22.33 1.37 -10.77
CA GLY A 758 22.20 0.39 -9.69
C GLY A 758 21.70 0.97 -8.37
N ARG A 759 21.64 0.10 -7.38
CA ARG A 759 21.41 0.47 -5.98
C ARG A 759 22.72 0.28 -5.24
N PHE A 760 23.06 1.25 -4.41
CA PHE A 760 24.35 1.29 -3.75
C PHE A 760 24.18 1.58 -2.26
N GLU A 761 25.06 0.99 -1.47
CA GLU A 761 25.33 1.37 -0.09
C GLU A 761 26.76 1.86 0.02
N MET A 762 26.96 3.03 0.62
CA MET A 762 28.27 3.49 1.02
C MET A 762 28.39 3.35 2.53
N VAL A 763 29.50 2.79 2.98
CA VAL A 763 29.86 2.73 4.40
C VAL A 763 31.26 3.29 4.62
N CYS A 764 31.57 3.85 5.79
CA CYS A 764 32.91 4.32 6.14
C CYS A 764 33.22 4.12 7.62
N GLY A 765 34.50 4.06 7.99
CA GLY A 765 34.94 3.77 9.36
C GLY A 765 35.55 2.38 9.51
N ARG A 766 36.37 2.22 10.55
CA ARG A 766 37.15 0.99 10.82
C ARG A 766 36.28 -0.22 11.15
N GLU A 767 35.08 0.02 11.64
CA GLU A 767 34.06 -0.99 11.91
C GLU A 767 33.59 -1.70 10.63
N HIS A 768 33.79 -1.09 9.45
CA HIS A 768 33.48 -1.69 8.15
C HIS A 768 34.73 -2.23 7.44
N ASP A 769 35.94 -2.06 7.99
CA ASP A 769 37.16 -2.72 7.50
C ASP A 769 37.16 -4.21 7.91
N LEU A 770 36.13 -4.95 7.52
CA LEU A 770 35.94 -6.37 7.83
C LEU A 770 36.66 -7.27 6.81
N PRO A 771 36.84 -8.57 7.12
CA PRO A 771 37.19 -9.56 6.12
C PRO A 771 36.11 -9.69 5.04
N ASN A 772 36.50 -10.22 3.89
CA ASN A 772 35.58 -10.59 2.81
C ASN A 772 36.11 -11.86 2.14
N LEU A 773 35.71 -13.00 2.67
CA LEU A 773 36.04 -14.32 2.24
C LEU A 773 35.32 -14.62 0.92
N VAL A 774 36.06 -15.23 0.02
CA VAL A 774 35.57 -15.63 -1.29
C VAL A 774 36.07 -17.04 -1.53
N VAL A 775 35.18 -17.94 -1.88
CA VAL A 775 35.58 -19.24 -2.41
C VAL A 775 35.93 -19.06 -3.89
N ASP A 776 37.22 -18.92 -4.18
CA ASP A 776 37.74 -18.57 -5.52
C ASP A 776 38.11 -19.81 -6.37
N GLY A 777 38.09 -21.00 -5.79
CA GLY A 777 38.31 -22.23 -6.56
C GLY A 777 38.11 -23.52 -5.79
N LEU A 778 37.72 -24.56 -6.53
CA LEU A 778 37.48 -25.91 -6.01
C LEU A 778 38.18 -26.95 -6.91
N ARG A 779 39.27 -27.54 -6.43
CA ARG A 779 40.13 -28.50 -7.16
C ARG A 779 39.99 -29.93 -6.64
N LEU A 780 40.01 -30.91 -7.54
CA LEU A 780 39.81 -32.33 -7.23
C LEU A 780 41.04 -33.14 -7.67
N GLU A 781 41.50 -34.05 -6.82
CA GLU A 781 42.59 -34.97 -7.15
C GLU A 781 42.28 -36.40 -6.66
N PRO A 782 42.16 -37.39 -7.56
CA PRO A 782 42.19 -37.27 -9.02
C PRO A 782 40.93 -36.58 -9.58
N GLU A 783 41.02 -35.97 -10.78
CA GLU A 783 39.87 -35.32 -11.44
C GLU A 783 38.72 -36.29 -11.79
N ALA A 784 39.05 -37.57 -12.01
CA ALA A 784 38.11 -38.65 -12.26
C ALA A 784 38.19 -39.69 -11.12
N PRO A 785 37.58 -39.42 -9.96
CA PRO A 785 37.63 -40.32 -8.81
C PRO A 785 36.88 -41.63 -9.07
N LYS A 786 37.39 -42.71 -8.47
CA LYS A 786 36.75 -44.02 -8.48
C LYS A 786 36.26 -44.38 -7.08
N GLN A 787 35.08 -44.99 -7.00
CA GLN A 787 34.49 -45.42 -5.73
C GLN A 787 35.46 -46.25 -4.89
N GLY A 788 35.55 -45.92 -3.60
CA GLY A 788 36.44 -46.58 -2.65
C GLY A 788 37.93 -46.25 -2.81
N ARG A 789 38.30 -45.27 -3.64
CA ARG A 789 39.65 -44.69 -3.70
C ARG A 789 39.65 -43.29 -3.06
N PRO A 790 40.75 -42.86 -2.43
CA PRO A 790 40.82 -41.53 -1.81
C PRO A 790 40.55 -40.42 -2.84
N LEU A 791 39.71 -39.44 -2.46
CA LEU A 791 39.50 -38.20 -3.21
C LEU A 791 39.98 -37.02 -2.35
N THR A 792 40.91 -36.23 -2.88
CA THR A 792 41.34 -34.98 -2.24
C THR A 792 40.63 -33.80 -2.89
N VAL A 793 40.04 -32.94 -2.06
CA VAL A 793 39.35 -31.71 -2.49
C VAL A 793 40.12 -30.52 -1.93
N SER A 794 40.61 -29.63 -2.79
CA SER A 794 41.32 -28.41 -2.38
C SER A 794 40.45 -27.19 -2.66
N VAL A 795 40.12 -26.44 -1.62
CA VAL A 795 39.31 -25.22 -1.70
C VAL A 795 40.22 -24.01 -1.57
N THR A 796 40.19 -23.10 -2.52
CA THR A 796 40.91 -21.83 -2.47
C THR A 796 40.00 -20.76 -1.86
N ILE A 797 40.41 -20.22 -0.70
CA ILE A 797 39.74 -19.10 -0.05
C ILE A 797 40.60 -17.85 -0.23
N THR A 798 40.01 -16.79 -0.77
CA THR A 798 40.65 -15.47 -0.87
C THR A 798 39.95 -14.51 0.08
N ASN A 799 40.71 -13.80 0.90
CA ASN A 799 40.15 -12.72 1.71
C ASN A 799 40.36 -11.38 0.96
N ARG A 800 39.32 -10.88 0.31
CA ARG A 800 39.32 -9.57 -0.38
C ARG A 800 39.05 -8.39 0.55
N GLY A 801 38.84 -8.65 1.85
CA GLY A 801 38.60 -7.64 2.87
C GLY A 801 39.88 -6.94 3.31
N ARG A 802 39.73 -5.98 4.23
CA ARG A 802 40.82 -5.13 4.73
C ARG A 802 41.46 -5.63 6.02
N THR A 803 40.84 -6.60 6.69
CA THR A 803 41.37 -7.24 7.90
C THR A 803 41.50 -8.74 7.73
N SER A 804 42.40 -9.35 8.52
CA SER A 804 42.61 -10.80 8.50
C SER A 804 41.43 -11.54 9.13
N ALA A 805 41.01 -12.65 8.52
CA ALA A 805 40.07 -13.58 9.13
C ALA A 805 40.86 -14.72 9.80
N ARG A 806 40.49 -15.07 11.03
CA ARG A 806 41.12 -16.18 11.78
C ARG A 806 40.11 -17.28 12.04
N ASP A 807 40.59 -18.51 12.02
CA ASP A 807 39.83 -19.72 12.36
C ASP A 807 38.51 -19.91 11.57
N VAL A 808 38.47 -19.40 10.33
CA VAL A 808 37.34 -19.45 9.40
C VAL A 808 36.97 -20.91 9.11
N PRO A 809 35.78 -21.40 9.47
CA PRO A 809 35.37 -22.74 9.11
C PRO A 809 35.08 -22.81 7.61
N VAL A 810 35.79 -23.67 6.90
CA VAL A 810 35.51 -24.02 5.50
C VAL A 810 34.95 -25.43 5.49
N ALA A 811 33.74 -25.59 4.96
CA ALA A 811 33.05 -26.86 4.90
C ALA A 811 32.84 -27.31 3.46
N ILE A 812 33.00 -28.61 3.23
CA ILE A 812 32.58 -29.27 2.00
C ILE A 812 31.30 -30.04 2.29
N TYR A 813 30.30 -29.82 1.45
CA TYR A 813 29.05 -30.57 1.46
C TYR A 813 28.89 -31.36 0.17
N LEU A 814 28.13 -32.45 0.25
CA LEU A 814 27.76 -33.30 -0.87
C LEU A 814 26.37 -32.93 -1.38
N ASP A 815 26.26 -32.65 -2.67
CA ASP A 815 25.03 -32.35 -3.42
C ASP A 815 24.31 -31.04 -3.00
N ARG A 816 24.24 -30.68 -1.71
CA ARG A 816 23.63 -29.45 -1.17
C ARG A 816 24.29 -29.01 0.13
N GLN A 817 24.16 -27.74 0.52
CA GLN A 817 24.56 -27.26 1.85
C GLN A 817 23.47 -27.62 2.89
N ALA A 818 23.69 -28.69 3.64
CA ALA A 818 22.83 -29.11 4.73
C ALA A 818 23.63 -29.93 5.76
N ALA A 819 23.14 -29.99 7.01
CA ALA A 819 23.84 -30.70 8.07
C ALA A 819 24.02 -32.21 7.77
N ASP A 820 23.07 -32.83 7.06
CA ASP A 820 23.08 -34.25 6.69
C ASP A 820 24.02 -34.57 5.51
N THR A 821 24.53 -33.54 4.82
CA THR A 821 25.39 -33.69 3.64
C THR A 821 26.79 -33.15 3.83
N GLN A 822 27.12 -32.65 5.02
CA GLN A 822 28.45 -32.14 5.33
C GLN A 822 29.47 -33.28 5.36
N LEU A 823 30.47 -33.23 4.47
CA LEU A 823 31.50 -34.25 4.37
C LEU A 823 32.67 -34.00 5.32
N ALA A 824 33.10 -32.75 5.39
CA ALA A 824 34.24 -32.35 6.20
C ALA A 824 34.22 -30.84 6.44
N THR A 825 34.88 -30.41 7.52
CA THR A 825 35.10 -29.01 7.84
C THR A 825 36.50 -28.83 8.38
N ARG A 826 37.17 -27.75 7.99
CA ARG A 826 38.48 -27.37 8.51
C ARG A 826 38.52 -25.86 8.69
N SER A 827 39.23 -25.41 9.72
CA SER A 827 39.46 -23.98 9.92
C SER A 827 40.67 -23.51 9.13
N VAL A 828 40.60 -22.29 8.60
CA VAL A 828 41.71 -21.60 7.94
C VAL A 828 41.81 -20.16 8.46
N SER A 829 43.02 -19.63 8.50
CA SER A 829 43.23 -18.19 8.73
C SER A 829 43.82 -17.58 7.47
N VAL A 830 43.28 -16.44 7.02
CA VAL A 830 43.68 -15.78 5.78
C VAL A 830 43.89 -14.29 6.05
N GLY A 831 45.10 -13.79 5.77
CA GLY A 831 45.42 -12.36 5.87
C GLY A 831 44.61 -11.51 4.90
N ALA A 832 44.59 -10.19 5.11
CA ALA A 832 43.89 -9.28 4.21
C ALA A 832 44.55 -9.25 2.83
N GLY A 833 43.77 -9.43 1.76
CA GLY A 833 44.28 -9.54 0.38
C GLY A 833 45.00 -10.85 0.06
N GLU A 834 45.12 -11.77 1.02
CA GLU A 834 45.80 -13.05 0.85
C GLU A 834 44.83 -14.14 0.39
N ARG A 835 45.40 -15.27 -0.03
CA ARG A 835 44.67 -16.49 -0.37
C ARG A 835 45.25 -17.68 0.40
N ALA A 836 44.42 -18.65 0.72
CA ALA A 836 44.82 -19.91 1.32
C ALA A 836 44.10 -21.09 0.66
N ASP A 837 44.83 -22.19 0.47
CA ASP A 837 44.25 -23.45 0.00
C ASP A 837 43.98 -24.38 1.20
N VAL A 838 42.76 -24.92 1.27
CA VAL A 838 42.32 -25.85 2.31
C VAL A 838 42.06 -27.20 1.66
N GLY A 839 42.89 -28.19 2.00
CA GLY A 839 42.73 -29.57 1.53
C GLY A 839 41.80 -30.40 2.43
N PHE A 840 40.93 -31.18 1.82
CA PHE A 840 40.02 -32.14 2.45
C PHE A 840 40.23 -33.53 1.85
N SER A 841 40.10 -34.57 2.67
CA SER A 841 40.00 -35.95 2.18
C SER A 841 38.55 -36.40 2.27
N VAL A 842 37.99 -36.82 1.14
CA VAL A 842 36.60 -37.29 1.03
C VAL A 842 36.60 -38.81 0.88
N ASP A 843 35.88 -39.50 1.77
CA ASP A 843 35.64 -40.93 1.63
C ASP A 843 34.62 -41.20 0.51
N THR A 844 35.09 -41.85 -0.55
CA THR A 844 34.26 -42.23 -1.70
C THR A 844 33.70 -43.65 -1.60
N SER A 845 33.91 -44.37 -0.49
CA SER A 845 33.54 -45.79 -0.33
C SER A 845 32.05 -46.06 -0.57
N ALA A 846 31.20 -45.15 -0.11
CA ALA A 846 29.74 -45.16 -0.28
C ALA A 846 29.26 -44.31 -1.47
N LEU A 847 30.16 -43.59 -2.15
CA LEU A 847 29.80 -42.62 -3.17
C LEU A 847 30.02 -43.20 -4.58
N ASP A 848 29.08 -42.96 -5.47
CA ASP A 848 29.19 -43.31 -6.89
C ASP A 848 28.29 -42.39 -7.73
N GLY A 849 28.50 -42.41 -9.05
CA GLY A 849 27.73 -41.63 -10.01
C GLY A 849 28.02 -40.13 -9.99
N PRO A 850 27.20 -39.33 -10.70
CA PRO A 850 27.34 -37.87 -10.75
C PRO A 850 26.94 -37.24 -9.41
N ARG A 851 27.86 -36.50 -8.78
CA ARG A 851 27.72 -35.77 -7.51
C ARG A 851 28.06 -34.29 -7.69
N ALA A 852 27.70 -33.46 -6.71
CA ALA A 852 28.24 -32.11 -6.59
C ALA A 852 28.96 -31.93 -5.24
N LEU A 853 30.11 -31.25 -5.26
CA LEU A 853 30.78 -30.80 -4.05
C LEU A 853 30.50 -29.30 -3.90
N VAL A 854 29.97 -28.92 -2.74
CA VAL A 854 29.66 -27.53 -2.40
C VAL A 854 30.64 -27.08 -1.33
N ALA A 855 31.51 -26.13 -1.66
CA ALA A 855 32.44 -25.54 -0.72
C ALA A 855 31.85 -24.24 -0.16
N VAL A 856 31.82 -24.11 1.17
CA VAL A 856 31.30 -22.92 1.84
C VAL A 856 32.34 -22.44 2.85
N ALA A 857 32.78 -21.18 2.69
CA ALA A 857 33.48 -20.45 3.73
C ALA A 857 32.46 -19.91 4.72
N ASP A 858 32.75 -20.04 6.01
CA ASP A 858 31.90 -19.60 7.11
C ASP A 858 30.42 -20.01 7.00
N PRO A 859 30.10 -21.31 6.90
CA PRO A 859 28.73 -21.79 6.66
C PRO A 859 27.73 -21.43 7.78
N ASP A 860 28.23 -21.05 8.97
CA ASP A 860 27.44 -20.69 10.14
C ASP A 860 27.34 -19.16 10.34
N GLY A 861 27.99 -18.34 9.50
CA GLY A 861 28.02 -16.87 9.62
C GLY A 861 28.66 -16.36 10.91
N ARG A 862 29.78 -16.96 11.34
CA ARG A 862 30.50 -16.61 12.58
C ARG A 862 31.48 -15.46 12.39
N VAL A 863 31.97 -15.27 11.17
CA VAL A 863 32.92 -14.22 10.81
C VAL A 863 32.08 -13.06 10.26
N PRO A 864 32.14 -11.86 10.87
CA PRO A 864 31.44 -10.71 10.31
C PRO A 864 32.10 -10.28 9.00
N GLU A 865 31.34 -10.26 7.92
CA GLU A 865 31.85 -9.90 6.59
C GLU A 865 31.07 -8.77 5.93
N LEU A 866 31.71 -8.09 4.97
CA LEU A 866 31.03 -7.10 4.14
C LEU A 866 30.07 -7.77 3.14
N LEU A 867 30.44 -8.91 2.57
CA LEU A 867 29.66 -9.70 1.63
C LEU A 867 29.65 -11.16 2.07
N GLU A 868 28.45 -11.74 2.14
CA GLU A 868 28.21 -13.14 2.52
C GLU A 868 27.89 -14.02 1.29
N ILE A 869 27.62 -13.39 0.14
CA ILE A 869 27.06 -14.07 -1.02
C ILE A 869 28.11 -14.79 -1.86
N ASP A 870 29.38 -14.40 -1.70
CA ASP A 870 30.58 -14.92 -2.35
C ASP A 870 31.30 -16.00 -1.53
N ASN A 871 30.73 -16.38 -0.39
CA ASN A 871 31.22 -17.43 0.51
C ASN A 871 30.99 -18.87 0.02
N VAL A 872 30.43 -19.09 -1.17
CA VAL A 872 30.13 -20.44 -1.67
C VAL A 872 30.60 -20.65 -3.10
N ASP A 873 31.15 -21.82 -3.39
CA ASP A 873 31.46 -22.32 -4.73
C ASP A 873 31.03 -23.79 -4.88
N ARG A 874 30.83 -24.26 -6.11
CA ARG A 874 30.31 -25.61 -6.41
C ARG A 874 31.04 -26.25 -7.57
N ARG A 875 31.29 -27.56 -7.50
CA ARG A 875 31.90 -28.34 -8.59
C ARG A 875 31.23 -29.70 -8.74
N GLY A 876 30.80 -30.03 -9.96
CA GLY A 876 30.32 -31.36 -10.31
C GLY A 876 31.47 -32.39 -10.38
N VAL A 877 31.20 -33.62 -9.98
CA VAL A 877 32.16 -34.74 -10.06
C VAL A 877 31.43 -36.06 -10.32
N THR A 878 31.90 -36.86 -11.26
CA THR A 878 31.37 -38.22 -11.47
C THR A 878 32.31 -39.22 -10.82
N ILE A 879 31.82 -39.94 -9.81
CA ILE A 879 32.58 -40.99 -9.14
C ILE A 879 32.30 -42.31 -9.85
N ALA A 880 33.33 -42.87 -10.51
CA ALA A 880 33.19 -44.11 -11.25
C ALA A 880 32.79 -45.26 -10.32
N LEU A 881 31.66 -45.90 -10.61
CA LEU A 881 31.11 -47.01 -9.85
C LEU A 881 32.03 -48.24 -9.92
N ASP A 882 32.20 -48.95 -8.80
CA ASP A 882 32.91 -50.24 -8.76
C ASP A 882 31.89 -51.40 -8.64
N PRO A 883 31.58 -52.11 -9.73
CA PRO A 883 30.52 -53.13 -9.75
C PRO A 883 30.81 -54.31 -8.81
N ALA A 884 32.07 -54.57 -8.45
CA ALA A 884 32.45 -55.61 -7.50
C ALA A 884 31.89 -55.37 -6.10
N ARG A 885 31.43 -54.15 -5.81
CA ARG A 885 30.82 -53.75 -4.54
C ARG A 885 29.32 -54.01 -4.46
N TRP A 886 28.68 -54.55 -5.52
CA TRP A 886 27.27 -54.94 -5.53
C TRP A 886 27.11 -56.45 -5.50
N ALA A 887 26.30 -56.97 -4.58
CA ALA A 887 26.05 -58.40 -4.45
C ALA A 887 25.00 -58.92 -5.44
N TYR A 888 24.06 -58.08 -5.87
CA TYR A 888 22.96 -58.49 -6.75
C TYR A 888 22.82 -57.59 -7.98
N ARG A 889 22.45 -58.23 -9.10
CA ARG A 889 22.14 -57.55 -10.36
C ARG A 889 21.08 -58.30 -11.14
N LEU A 890 20.21 -57.56 -11.84
CA LEU A 890 19.26 -58.09 -12.83
C LEU A 890 19.60 -57.54 -14.21
N LYS A 891 19.34 -58.33 -15.24
CA LYS A 891 19.40 -57.86 -16.62
C LYS A 891 18.04 -57.31 -17.01
N ILE A 892 18.01 -56.04 -17.40
CA ILE A 892 16.80 -55.38 -17.87
C ILE A 892 16.98 -54.91 -19.31
N GLU A 893 15.88 -54.83 -20.04
CA GLU A 893 15.85 -54.36 -21.43
C GLU A 893 14.83 -53.24 -21.57
N VAL A 894 15.23 -52.15 -22.21
CA VAL A 894 14.33 -51.10 -22.69
C VAL A 894 14.05 -51.35 -24.16
N VAL A 895 12.77 -51.45 -24.51
CA VAL A 895 12.28 -51.59 -25.89
C VAL A 895 11.57 -50.30 -26.29
N ASN A 896 12.06 -49.64 -27.34
CA ASN A 896 11.42 -48.45 -27.86
C ASN A 896 10.18 -48.77 -28.71
N GLY A 897 9.23 -47.83 -28.77
CA GLY A 897 8.07 -47.90 -29.64
C GLY A 897 8.40 -47.66 -31.13
N PRO A 898 7.37 -47.49 -31.99
CA PRO A 898 7.55 -47.26 -33.42
C PRO A 898 8.05 -45.85 -33.78
N VAL A 899 8.15 -44.94 -32.81
CA VAL A 899 8.58 -43.56 -33.01
C VAL A 899 9.98 -43.38 -32.46
N GLU A 900 10.86 -42.69 -33.19
CA GLU A 900 12.18 -42.33 -32.69
C GLU A 900 12.04 -41.41 -31.47
N GLN A 901 12.75 -41.74 -30.41
CA GLN A 901 12.81 -40.93 -29.21
C GLN A 901 14.19 -40.28 -29.15
N PRO A 902 14.35 -39.06 -29.72
CA PRO A 902 15.60 -38.35 -29.61
C PRO A 902 15.80 -37.96 -28.15
N THR A 903 16.94 -38.36 -27.64
CA THR A 903 17.51 -37.81 -26.42
C THR A 903 18.83 -37.20 -26.87
N SER A 904 19.24 -36.08 -26.31
CA SER A 904 20.51 -35.48 -26.76
C SER A 904 21.72 -36.36 -26.39
N SER A 905 22.90 -36.00 -26.93
CA SER A 905 24.21 -36.67 -26.77
C SER A 905 25.10 -36.09 -25.66
N VAL A 906 25.49 -36.87 -24.64
CA VAL A 906 26.34 -36.42 -23.51
C VAL A 906 27.57 -35.67 -24.03
N ALA A 907 27.65 -34.36 -23.74
CA ALA A 907 28.87 -33.57 -23.91
C ALA A 907 29.18 -32.93 -22.57
N TYR A 908 30.24 -33.42 -21.91
CA TYR A 908 30.86 -32.75 -20.78
C TYR A 908 31.36 -31.40 -21.27
N LEU A 909 30.76 -30.29 -20.83
CA LEU A 909 31.38 -28.98 -21.04
C LEU A 909 32.60 -28.91 -20.12
N LYS A 910 33.78 -29.17 -20.70
CA LYS A 910 34.98 -28.43 -20.31
C LYS A 910 34.82 -27.03 -20.89
N ASP A 911 34.97 -26.03 -20.03
CA ASP A 911 35.27 -24.63 -20.32
C ASP A 911 34.48 -24.01 -21.50
N VAL A 912 33.32 -23.40 -21.18
CA VAL A 912 32.82 -22.29 -22.01
C VAL A 912 33.35 -21.01 -21.40
N GLU A 913 34.48 -20.53 -21.90
CA GLU A 913 34.78 -19.10 -21.85
C GLU A 913 33.77 -18.40 -22.77
N VAL A 914 32.83 -17.68 -22.17
CA VAL A 914 32.08 -16.65 -22.89
C VAL A 914 32.92 -15.39 -22.80
N GLU A 915 33.67 -15.07 -23.85
CA GLU A 915 34.17 -13.72 -24.03
C GLU A 915 32.97 -12.77 -24.16
N GLY A 916 32.86 -11.83 -23.22
CA GLY A 916 31.89 -10.76 -23.24
C GLY A 916 32.35 -9.62 -22.36
N GLU A 917 32.71 -8.51 -23.00
CA GLU A 917 32.97 -7.24 -22.34
C GLU A 917 31.78 -6.85 -21.44
N ASP A 918 32.07 -6.76 -20.15
CA ASP A 918 31.45 -5.87 -19.16
C ASP A 918 29.91 -5.88 -19.01
N HIS A 919 29.28 -7.01 -18.67
CA HIS A 919 27.96 -7.02 -17.99
C HIS A 919 27.75 -8.23 -17.04
N GLY A 920 27.96 -8.00 -15.74
CA GLY A 920 27.13 -8.51 -14.62
C GLY A 920 26.83 -10.02 -14.50
N LYS A 921 27.60 -10.70 -13.64
CA LYS A 921 27.54 -12.13 -13.26
C LYS A 921 26.13 -12.74 -12.97
N PRO A 922 25.96 -14.05 -13.21
CA PRO A 922 24.67 -14.75 -13.39
C PRO A 922 23.88 -15.03 -12.11
N ILE A 923 22.57 -15.28 -12.26
CA ILE A 923 21.68 -15.81 -11.22
C ILE A 923 22.10 -17.26 -10.93
N ARG A 924 22.51 -17.55 -9.69
CA ARG A 924 22.70 -18.92 -9.20
C ARG A 924 21.34 -19.62 -9.07
N VAL A 925 20.94 -20.31 -10.13
CA VAL A 925 20.11 -21.51 -10.00
C VAL A 925 21.02 -22.56 -9.37
N ASP A 926 20.57 -23.27 -8.34
CA ASP A 926 21.34 -24.36 -7.75
C ASP A 926 21.78 -25.33 -8.85
N GLU A 927 23.05 -25.28 -9.21
CA GLU A 927 23.60 -25.97 -10.38
C GLU A 927 23.37 -27.48 -10.29
N LEU A 928 22.43 -27.97 -11.10
CA LEU A 928 22.50 -29.28 -11.72
C LEU A 928 22.53 -29.03 -13.23
N TRP A 929 23.74 -29.04 -13.80
CA TRP A 929 24.05 -29.30 -15.21
C TRP A 929 23.34 -28.44 -16.26
N VAL A 930 24.08 -27.52 -16.89
CA VAL A 930 23.71 -27.01 -18.23
C VAL A 930 23.94 -28.13 -19.25
N HIS A 931 22.93 -28.99 -19.34
CA HIS A 931 22.78 -30.01 -20.35
C HIS A 931 21.32 -29.90 -20.81
N ILE A 932 21.09 -29.37 -22.01
CA ILE A 932 19.78 -29.41 -22.68
C ILE A 932 19.46 -30.87 -23.02
N PHE A 933 18.87 -31.66 -22.09
CA PHE A 933 18.56 -33.06 -22.35
C PHE A 933 17.14 -33.46 -22.01
N HIS A 934 16.38 -33.63 -23.11
CA HIS A 934 15.24 -34.50 -23.29
C HIS A 934 15.59 -35.98 -22.98
N GLY A 935 16.09 -36.28 -21.78
CA GLY A 935 16.27 -37.64 -21.32
C GLY A 935 14.90 -38.32 -21.25
N LEU A 936 14.73 -39.43 -21.94
CA LEU A 936 13.44 -40.11 -22.02
C LEU A 936 13.21 -40.89 -20.71
N PRO A 937 12.22 -40.52 -19.89
CA PRO A 937 11.97 -41.23 -18.64
C PRO A 937 11.39 -42.61 -18.93
N VAL A 938 11.99 -43.62 -18.31
CA VAL A 938 11.54 -45.01 -18.34
C VAL A 938 11.25 -45.45 -16.92
N ALA A 939 10.19 -46.23 -16.73
CA ALA A 939 9.85 -46.84 -15.46
C ALA A 939 9.77 -48.36 -15.59
N LEU A 940 10.30 -49.08 -14.61
CA LEU A 940 10.21 -50.53 -14.45
C LEU A 940 9.58 -50.84 -13.09
N ALA A 941 8.42 -51.48 -13.08
CA ALA A 941 7.86 -52.02 -11.84
C ALA A 941 8.67 -53.26 -11.41
N VAL A 942 9.09 -53.31 -10.15
CA VAL A 942 9.92 -54.38 -9.59
C VAL A 942 9.38 -54.79 -8.21
N ASP A 943 9.35 -56.10 -7.96
CA ASP A 943 9.14 -56.69 -6.64
C ASP A 943 10.46 -57.26 -6.12
N PHE A 944 11.24 -56.43 -5.42
CA PHE A 944 12.53 -56.85 -4.88
C PHE A 944 12.37 -57.91 -3.80
N SER A 945 11.25 -57.96 -3.07
CA SER A 945 11.01 -59.01 -2.06
C SER A 945 10.87 -60.39 -2.70
N GLY A 946 10.27 -60.45 -3.90
CA GLY A 946 10.23 -61.67 -4.72
C GLY A 946 11.61 -62.01 -5.30
N VAL A 947 12.34 -61.01 -5.80
CA VAL A 947 13.68 -61.19 -6.38
C VAL A 947 14.69 -61.68 -5.33
N LEU A 948 14.78 -61.00 -4.18
CA LEU A 948 15.69 -61.36 -3.08
C LEU A 948 15.43 -62.78 -2.56
N ARG A 949 14.15 -63.18 -2.42
CA ARG A 949 13.79 -64.56 -2.06
C ARG A 949 14.29 -65.60 -3.07
N ARG A 950 14.16 -65.33 -4.38
CA ARG A 950 14.67 -66.23 -5.43
C ARG A 950 16.19 -66.32 -5.44
N LEU A 951 16.88 -65.22 -5.12
CA LEU A 951 18.33 -65.17 -5.02
C LEU A 951 18.87 -65.73 -3.69
N GLY A 952 18.01 -66.14 -2.76
CA GLY A 952 18.42 -66.62 -1.43
C GLY A 952 19.06 -65.55 -0.54
N ALA A 953 18.83 -64.26 -0.86
CA ALA A 953 19.37 -63.14 -0.11
C ALA A 953 18.70 -63.01 1.27
N LYS A 954 19.49 -62.74 2.32
CA LYS A 954 19.00 -62.44 3.67
C LYS A 954 19.25 -60.96 3.97
N GLY A 955 18.21 -60.23 4.33
CA GLY A 955 18.31 -58.80 4.67
C GLY A 955 17.22 -57.93 4.06
N ALA A 956 17.16 -56.67 4.47
CA ALA A 956 16.24 -55.68 3.92
C ALA A 956 16.84 -55.01 2.67
N LEU A 957 16.05 -54.78 1.61
CA LEU A 957 16.51 -54.00 0.45
C LEU A 957 17.05 -52.65 0.90
N ASP A 958 18.23 -52.25 0.42
CA ASP A 958 18.69 -50.86 0.53
C ASP A 958 18.23 -50.08 -0.72
N PRO A 959 17.22 -49.21 -0.64
CA PRO A 959 16.78 -48.44 -1.81
C PRO A 959 17.86 -47.50 -2.35
N ALA A 960 18.80 -47.05 -1.51
CA ALA A 960 19.89 -46.18 -1.91
C ALA A 960 20.99 -46.92 -2.70
N SER A 961 20.95 -48.26 -2.76
CA SER A 961 21.85 -49.09 -3.56
C SER A 961 21.40 -49.29 -5.01
N ILE A 962 20.17 -48.89 -5.37
CA ILE A 962 19.61 -49.16 -6.69
C ILE A 962 20.33 -48.34 -7.77
N ARG A 963 20.89 -49.00 -8.78
CA ARG A 963 21.53 -48.37 -9.95
C ARG A 963 21.04 -48.98 -11.24
N VAL A 964 20.84 -48.14 -12.26
CA VAL A 964 20.61 -48.60 -13.63
C VAL A 964 21.83 -48.27 -14.46
N CYS A 965 22.65 -49.25 -14.82
CA CYS A 965 23.89 -49.07 -15.57
C CYS A 965 23.73 -49.54 -17.01
N GLY A 966 24.24 -48.77 -17.98
CA GLY A 966 24.30 -49.23 -19.37
C GLY A 966 25.14 -50.51 -19.49
N ARG A 967 24.75 -51.42 -20.38
CA ARG A 967 25.54 -52.64 -20.67
C ARG A 967 26.30 -52.46 -21.98
N THR A 968 27.63 -52.56 -21.94
CA THR A 968 28.45 -52.54 -23.15
C THR A 968 28.33 -53.86 -23.92
N VAL A 969 28.78 -53.88 -25.18
CA VAL A 969 28.74 -55.08 -26.06
C VAL A 969 29.45 -56.27 -25.41
N ASP A 970 30.53 -56.01 -24.66
CA ASP A 970 31.33 -57.02 -23.95
C ASP A 970 30.75 -57.43 -22.58
N GLY A 971 29.56 -56.93 -22.20
CA GLY A 971 28.90 -57.27 -20.94
C GLY A 971 29.39 -56.51 -19.71
N VAL A 972 30.29 -55.54 -19.88
CA VAL A 972 30.82 -54.69 -18.80
C VAL A 972 29.72 -53.72 -18.32
N VAL A 973 29.71 -53.46 -17.02
CA VAL A 973 28.84 -52.47 -16.37
C VAL A 973 29.38 -51.08 -16.70
N GLY A 974 28.62 -50.29 -17.45
CA GLY A 974 28.92 -48.89 -17.73
C GLY A 974 28.49 -47.95 -16.59
N ASP A 975 28.63 -46.65 -16.81
CA ASP A 975 28.25 -45.64 -15.83
C ASP A 975 26.77 -45.71 -15.45
N PRO A 976 26.42 -45.44 -14.17
CA PRO A 976 25.05 -45.45 -13.72
C PRO A 976 24.26 -44.29 -14.34
N ALA A 977 23.14 -44.61 -14.97
CA ALA A 977 22.16 -43.64 -15.44
C ALA A 977 21.47 -42.96 -14.27
N PHE A 978 21.01 -41.73 -14.49
CA PHE A 978 20.27 -40.97 -13.49
C PHE A 978 18.93 -41.66 -13.20
N CYS A 979 18.81 -42.25 -12.01
CA CYS A 979 17.70 -43.10 -11.61
C CYS A 979 17.16 -42.75 -10.22
N GLN A 980 15.95 -43.21 -9.92
CA GLN A 980 15.34 -43.19 -8.59
C GLN A 980 14.47 -44.44 -8.41
N PHE A 981 14.22 -44.80 -7.16
CA PHE A 981 13.23 -45.81 -6.82
C PHE A 981 12.04 -45.14 -6.16
N ASP A 982 10.85 -45.34 -6.75
CA ASP A 982 9.58 -44.89 -6.20
C ASP A 982 8.91 -46.06 -5.47
N PRO A 983 8.89 -46.06 -4.14
CA PRO A 983 8.26 -47.13 -3.37
C PRO A 983 6.76 -47.20 -3.65
N ALA A 984 6.21 -48.42 -3.71
CA ALA A 984 4.77 -48.62 -3.78
C ALA A 984 4.10 -48.25 -2.44
N SER A 985 2.78 -48.02 -2.46
CA SER A 985 2.01 -47.84 -1.24
C SER A 985 2.17 -49.05 -0.30
N GLY A 986 2.49 -48.80 0.98
CA GLY A 986 2.75 -49.85 1.96
C GLY A 986 4.12 -50.54 1.81
N PHE A 987 5.11 -49.86 1.21
CA PHE A 987 6.47 -50.35 1.08
C PHE A 987 7.08 -50.71 2.44
N ASP A 988 7.66 -51.91 2.51
CA ASP A 988 8.51 -52.37 3.60
C ASP A 988 9.72 -53.06 2.99
N ALA A 989 10.92 -52.62 3.35
CA ALA A 989 12.17 -53.06 2.72
C ALA A 989 12.43 -54.58 2.86
N THR A 990 11.78 -55.25 3.81
CA THR A 990 11.97 -56.68 4.09
C THR A 990 10.84 -57.53 3.50
N THR A 991 9.60 -57.12 3.71
CA THR A 991 8.40 -57.93 3.49
C THR A 991 7.57 -57.51 2.28
N ASN A 992 7.69 -56.25 1.83
CA ASN A 992 6.94 -55.71 0.70
C ASN A 992 7.78 -54.68 -0.08
N ALA A 993 8.97 -55.09 -0.53
CA ALA A 993 9.91 -54.24 -1.25
C ALA A 993 9.51 -54.03 -2.72
N LYS A 994 8.29 -53.56 -2.95
CA LYS A 994 7.72 -53.29 -4.28
C LYS A 994 7.80 -51.81 -4.62
N GLY A 995 8.04 -51.49 -5.87
CA GLY A 995 8.04 -50.12 -6.36
C GLY A 995 8.35 -50.02 -7.84
N ALA A 996 8.67 -48.81 -8.29
CA ALA A 996 9.10 -48.55 -9.66
C ALA A 996 10.51 -47.96 -9.66
N VAL A 997 11.43 -48.59 -10.39
CA VAL A 997 12.72 -47.99 -10.73
C VAL A 997 12.50 -47.09 -11.94
N VAL A 998 12.78 -45.80 -11.79
CA VAL A 998 12.58 -44.78 -12.83
C VAL A 998 13.92 -44.16 -13.19
N TRP A 999 14.25 -44.06 -14.47
CA TRP A 999 15.52 -43.49 -14.90
C TRP A 999 15.40 -42.76 -16.24
N LEU A 1000 16.41 -41.96 -16.54
CA LEU A 1000 16.54 -41.30 -17.84
C LEU A 1000 17.43 -42.14 -18.76
N VAL A 1001 16.92 -42.48 -19.94
CA VAL A 1001 17.72 -43.18 -20.96
C VAL A 1001 18.66 -42.20 -21.67
N HIS A 1002 19.94 -42.55 -21.74
CA HIS A 1002 20.98 -41.79 -22.45
C HIS A 1002 21.10 -42.22 -23.91
N GLY A 1003 21.14 -41.27 -24.85
CA GLY A 1003 21.32 -41.50 -26.29
C GLY A 1003 20.02 -41.87 -27.03
N THR A 1004 19.83 -41.36 -28.24
CA THR A 1004 18.62 -41.56 -29.07
C THR A 1004 18.22 -43.02 -29.15
N LEU A 1005 16.96 -43.33 -28.87
CA LEU A 1005 16.40 -44.65 -29.13
C LEU A 1005 15.74 -44.66 -30.51
N ARG A 1006 16.28 -45.47 -31.42
CA ARG A 1006 15.71 -45.69 -32.74
C ARG A 1006 14.37 -46.46 -32.62
N PRO A 1007 13.48 -46.37 -33.62
CA PRO A 1007 12.25 -47.15 -33.63
C PRO A 1007 12.53 -48.65 -33.41
N ARG A 1008 11.83 -49.27 -32.45
CA ARG A 1008 11.96 -50.69 -32.08
C ARG A 1008 13.35 -51.12 -31.57
N GLU A 1009 14.24 -50.18 -31.27
CA GLU A 1009 15.55 -50.48 -30.67
C GLU A 1009 15.38 -51.16 -29.30
N ARG A 1010 16.28 -52.11 -29.01
CA ARG A 1010 16.39 -52.78 -27.71
C ARG A 1010 17.71 -52.41 -27.08
N ARG A 1011 17.68 -51.84 -25.88
CA ARG A 1011 18.87 -51.44 -25.13
C ARG A 1011 18.93 -52.17 -23.80
N ALA A 1012 20.04 -52.86 -23.54
CA ALA A 1012 20.23 -53.64 -22.33
C ALA A 1012 20.88 -52.80 -21.22
N TYR A 1013 20.44 -53.03 -19.98
CA TYR A 1013 20.99 -52.41 -18.78
C TYR A 1013 21.17 -53.46 -17.69
N TRP A 1014 22.07 -53.15 -16.75
CA TRP A 1014 22.16 -53.82 -15.47
C TRP A 1014 21.38 -53.01 -14.43
N LEU A 1015 20.46 -53.65 -13.72
CA LEU A 1015 19.85 -53.12 -12.51
C LEU A 1015 20.61 -53.69 -11.31
N LEU A 1016 21.50 -52.88 -10.72
CA LEU A 1016 22.26 -53.25 -9.54
C LEU A 1016 21.48 -52.88 -8.28
N PHE A 1017 21.54 -53.69 -7.24
CA PHE A 1017 20.92 -53.43 -5.93
C PHE A 1017 21.55 -54.32 -4.85
N ASP A 1018 21.38 -53.95 -3.59
CA ASP A 1018 21.90 -54.64 -2.42
C ASP A 1018 20.88 -54.67 -1.27
N VAL A 1019 21.23 -55.43 -0.24
CA VAL A 1019 20.57 -55.38 1.07
C VAL A 1019 21.38 -54.49 2.02
N ALA A 1020 20.71 -53.86 2.99
CA ALA A 1020 21.32 -52.90 3.94
C ALA A 1020 22.53 -53.47 4.69
N GLU A 1021 22.58 -54.79 4.89
CA GLU A 1021 23.63 -55.54 5.56
C GLU A 1021 24.93 -55.66 4.73
N LYS A 1022 24.93 -55.25 3.46
CA LYS A 1022 26.11 -55.22 2.58
C LYS A 1022 26.83 -53.87 2.54
N GLY A 1023 26.49 -52.98 3.48
CA GLY A 1023 27.08 -51.65 3.62
C GLY A 1023 26.29 -50.59 2.85
N LEU A 1024 26.23 -49.38 3.41
CA LEU A 1024 25.41 -48.29 2.89
C LEU A 1024 25.97 -47.77 1.56
N LYS A 1025 25.08 -47.56 0.59
CA LYS A 1025 25.36 -46.84 -0.65
C LYS A 1025 24.72 -45.45 -0.60
N SER A 1026 25.34 -44.47 -1.24
CA SER A 1026 24.82 -43.11 -1.36
C SER A 1026 24.59 -42.78 -2.82
N TRP A 1027 23.35 -42.46 -3.17
CA TRP A 1027 22.95 -41.95 -4.49
C TRP A 1027 22.49 -40.49 -4.36
N PRO A 1028 22.65 -39.65 -5.40
CA PRO A 1028 22.17 -38.27 -5.36
C PRO A 1028 20.73 -38.18 -4.86
N GLN A 1029 20.52 -37.40 -3.80
CA GLN A 1029 19.20 -37.10 -3.25
C GLN A 1029 18.68 -35.74 -3.73
N SER A 1030 19.11 -35.28 -4.90
CA SER A 1030 18.60 -34.03 -5.47
C SER A 1030 17.08 -34.14 -5.61
N ARG A 1031 16.37 -33.14 -5.10
CA ARG A 1031 14.91 -33.08 -5.08
C ARG A 1031 14.48 -32.09 -6.15
N LEU A 1032 13.60 -32.52 -7.06
CA LEU A 1032 12.98 -31.59 -8.01
C LEU A 1032 11.96 -30.68 -7.34
N TRP A 1033 11.45 -31.06 -6.17
CA TRP A 1033 10.46 -30.31 -5.40
C TRP A 1033 11.03 -29.79 -4.08
N ASP A 1034 10.88 -28.50 -3.82
CA ASP A 1034 11.16 -27.89 -2.53
C ASP A 1034 9.85 -27.71 -1.72
N PRO A 1035 9.68 -28.45 -0.60
CA PRO A 1035 8.51 -28.28 0.28
C PRO A 1035 8.41 -26.90 0.93
N ALA A 1036 9.53 -26.20 1.16
CA ALA A 1036 9.52 -24.91 1.88
C ALA A 1036 8.96 -23.78 1.01
N SER A 1037 9.38 -23.72 -0.26
CA SER A 1037 8.85 -22.77 -1.24
C SER A 1037 7.62 -23.26 -2.01
N ASN A 1038 7.23 -24.53 -1.81
CA ASN A 1038 6.14 -25.20 -2.51
C ASN A 1038 6.31 -25.14 -4.04
N ALA A 1039 7.54 -25.35 -4.51
CA ALA A 1039 7.93 -25.13 -5.90
C ALA A 1039 8.76 -26.28 -6.47
N ALA A 1040 8.65 -26.47 -7.78
CA ALA A 1040 9.55 -27.27 -8.58
C ALA A 1040 10.54 -26.37 -9.33
N ALA A 1041 11.82 -26.72 -9.31
CA ALA A 1041 12.84 -26.06 -10.11
C ALA A 1041 13.64 -27.11 -10.89
N THR A 1042 13.73 -26.93 -12.20
CA THR A 1042 14.50 -27.78 -13.11
C THR A 1042 15.33 -26.93 -14.06
N ALA A 1043 16.21 -27.58 -14.83
CA ALA A 1043 16.97 -26.93 -15.89
C ALA A 1043 16.06 -26.35 -17.00
N CYS A 1044 14.84 -26.84 -17.16
CA CYS A 1044 13.92 -26.39 -18.21
C CYS A 1044 12.86 -25.41 -17.72
N TYR A 1045 12.44 -25.49 -16.46
CA TYR A 1045 11.37 -24.64 -15.94
C TYR A 1045 11.42 -24.43 -14.42
N ARG A 1046 10.68 -23.42 -13.98
CA ARG A 1046 10.32 -23.17 -12.58
C ARG A 1046 8.80 -23.13 -12.46
N ALA A 1047 8.24 -23.82 -11.47
CA ALA A 1047 6.80 -23.88 -11.24
C ALA A 1047 6.50 -23.82 -9.74
N ARG A 1048 5.40 -23.17 -9.33
CA ARG A 1048 4.99 -23.10 -7.93
C ARG A 1048 3.56 -23.58 -7.75
N LEU A 1049 3.25 -24.20 -6.61
CA LEU A 1049 1.88 -24.41 -6.17
C LEU A 1049 1.48 -23.32 -5.17
N ASP A 1050 0.30 -22.74 -5.35
CA ASP A 1050 -0.31 -21.77 -4.44
C ASP A 1050 -1.72 -22.24 -4.08
N ALA A 1051 -1.96 -22.49 -2.79
CA ALA A 1051 -3.20 -23.14 -2.33
C ALA A 1051 -3.60 -24.39 -3.16
N GLY A 1052 -2.59 -25.21 -3.51
CA GLY A 1052 -2.75 -26.43 -4.31
C GLY A 1052 -2.97 -26.23 -5.82
N CYS A 1053 -2.94 -25.00 -6.33
CA CYS A 1053 -3.04 -24.69 -7.76
C CYS A 1053 -1.67 -24.34 -8.33
N LEU A 1054 -1.35 -24.83 -9.54
CA LEU A 1054 -0.09 -24.44 -10.21
C LEU A 1054 -0.17 -23.00 -10.68
N VAL A 1055 0.82 -22.21 -10.28
CA VAL A 1055 0.97 -20.78 -10.58
C VAL A 1055 2.42 -20.47 -10.94
N GLN A 1056 2.63 -19.40 -11.71
CA GLN A 1056 3.97 -18.89 -12.05
C GLN A 1056 4.88 -19.94 -12.70
N LEU A 1057 4.42 -20.57 -13.77
CA LEU A 1057 5.26 -21.46 -14.57
C LEU A 1057 6.09 -20.62 -15.57
N GLY A 1058 7.40 -20.67 -15.42
CA GLY A 1058 8.38 -19.98 -16.27
C GLY A 1058 9.41 -20.92 -16.86
N SER A 1059 10.02 -20.54 -17.98
CA SER A 1059 11.10 -21.29 -18.62
C SER A 1059 12.44 -20.95 -17.96
N SER A 1060 13.27 -21.94 -17.69
CA SER A 1060 14.66 -21.79 -17.23
C SER A 1060 15.68 -22.01 -18.36
N MET A 1061 15.20 -22.19 -19.61
CA MET A 1061 16.04 -22.46 -20.77
C MET A 1061 16.86 -21.22 -21.18
N PRO A 1062 17.92 -21.39 -21.98
CA PRO A 1062 18.64 -20.26 -22.58
C PRO A 1062 17.69 -19.31 -23.31
N ASP A 1063 17.95 -18.00 -23.20
CA ASP A 1063 17.15 -16.90 -23.77
C ASP A 1063 15.72 -16.76 -23.20
N ALA A 1064 15.39 -17.45 -22.11
CA ALA A 1064 14.07 -17.36 -21.49
C ALA A 1064 13.83 -16.00 -20.78
N PRO A 1065 12.60 -15.48 -20.81
CA PRO A 1065 12.23 -14.28 -20.05
C PRO A 1065 12.32 -14.48 -18.53
N GLU A 1066 12.62 -13.40 -17.79
CA GLU A 1066 12.61 -13.41 -16.32
C GLU A 1066 11.21 -13.70 -15.77
N GLU A 1067 10.16 -13.23 -16.45
CA GLU A 1067 8.77 -13.45 -16.05
C GLU A 1067 8.27 -14.87 -16.38
N PRO A 1068 7.39 -15.46 -15.55
CA PRO A 1068 6.72 -16.70 -15.90
C PRO A 1068 5.80 -16.51 -17.10
N PHE A 1069 5.81 -17.44 -18.06
CA PHE A 1069 4.94 -17.38 -19.24
C PHE A 1069 3.49 -17.79 -18.94
N LEU A 1070 3.29 -18.65 -17.95
CA LEU A 1070 1.98 -19.12 -17.49
C LEU A 1070 1.73 -18.62 -16.06
N SER A 1071 0.63 -17.89 -15.89
CA SER A 1071 0.23 -17.30 -14.61
C SER A 1071 -0.41 -18.33 -13.69
N SER A 1072 -1.31 -19.17 -14.21
CA SER A 1072 -2.00 -20.20 -13.42
C SER A 1072 -2.59 -21.34 -14.25
N LEU A 1073 -2.81 -22.47 -13.60
CA LEU A 1073 -3.44 -23.68 -14.14
C LEU A 1073 -4.61 -24.13 -13.24
N VAL A 1074 -5.81 -23.65 -13.55
CA VAL A 1074 -6.99 -23.76 -12.66
C VAL A 1074 -8.00 -24.79 -13.15
N TYR A 1075 -8.82 -25.32 -12.24
CA TYR A 1075 -10.15 -25.79 -12.63
C TYR A 1075 -11.03 -24.57 -12.93
N SER A 1076 -11.69 -24.54 -14.09
CA SER A 1076 -12.41 -23.34 -14.56
C SER A 1076 -13.85 -23.67 -14.96
N SER A 1077 -14.81 -23.08 -14.26
CA SER A 1077 -16.22 -23.06 -14.66
C SER A 1077 -16.95 -21.85 -14.06
N GLU A 1078 -18.16 -21.56 -14.52
CA GLU A 1078 -19.01 -20.53 -13.92
C GLU A 1078 -19.22 -20.74 -12.41
N GLN A 1079 -19.44 -21.99 -12.00
CA GLN A 1079 -19.79 -22.37 -10.63
C GLN A 1079 -18.59 -22.40 -9.67
N THR A 1080 -17.37 -22.52 -10.22
CA THR A 1080 -16.13 -22.70 -9.45
C THR A 1080 -15.17 -21.53 -9.59
N GLY A 1081 -15.48 -20.59 -10.49
CA GLY A 1081 -14.68 -19.44 -10.85
C GLY A 1081 -13.96 -19.65 -12.19
N TRP A 1082 -13.94 -18.61 -13.02
CA TRP A 1082 -13.37 -18.69 -14.38
C TRP A 1082 -11.84 -18.64 -14.37
N VAL A 1083 -11.28 -17.60 -13.75
CA VAL A 1083 -9.82 -17.33 -13.76
C VAL A 1083 -9.13 -17.85 -12.49
N ARG A 1084 -9.89 -18.04 -11.41
CA ARG A 1084 -9.40 -18.52 -10.11
C ARG A 1084 -10.41 -19.49 -9.53
N GLU A 1085 -9.92 -20.43 -8.74
CA GLU A 1085 -10.75 -21.40 -8.03
C GLU A 1085 -11.38 -20.75 -6.78
N GLU A 1086 -12.51 -20.06 -6.94
CA GLU A 1086 -13.15 -19.25 -5.91
C GLU A 1086 -13.67 -20.08 -4.72
N GLY A 1087 -13.34 -19.65 -3.50
CA GLY A 1087 -13.77 -20.35 -2.28
C GLY A 1087 -13.18 -21.75 -2.17
N GLY A 1088 -12.04 -22.01 -2.83
CA GLY A 1088 -11.36 -23.30 -2.79
C GLY A 1088 -10.64 -23.55 -1.47
N GLU A 1089 -10.91 -24.70 -0.87
CA GLU A 1089 -10.27 -25.20 0.35
C GLU A 1089 -9.36 -26.39 -0.03
N ALA A 1090 -8.05 -26.26 0.20
CA ALA A 1090 -7.12 -27.37 0.06
C ALA A 1090 -7.35 -28.34 1.23
N LEU A 1091 -7.89 -29.52 0.92
CA LEU A 1091 -8.16 -30.55 1.93
C LEU A 1091 -6.90 -31.34 2.26
N GLU A 1092 -6.04 -31.55 1.27
CA GLU A 1092 -4.80 -32.32 1.40
C GLU A 1092 -3.81 -31.91 0.32
N GLN A 1093 -2.53 -31.81 0.67
CA GLN A 1093 -1.43 -31.74 -0.29
C GLN A 1093 -0.30 -32.66 0.18
N THR A 1094 0.00 -33.68 -0.61
CA THR A 1094 0.94 -34.75 -0.24
C THR A 1094 1.98 -34.95 -1.32
N VAL A 1095 3.26 -34.87 -0.95
CA VAL A 1095 4.37 -35.22 -1.83
C VAL A 1095 4.56 -36.74 -1.77
N LEU A 1096 4.20 -37.44 -2.84
CA LEU A 1096 4.20 -38.91 -2.90
C LEU A 1096 5.60 -39.47 -3.20
N THR A 1097 6.35 -38.80 -4.06
CA THR A 1097 7.78 -39.06 -4.31
C THR A 1097 8.45 -37.73 -4.64
N ASN A 1098 9.72 -37.62 -4.29
CA ASN A 1098 10.53 -36.44 -4.57
C ASN A 1098 11.97 -36.86 -4.77
N GLY A 1099 12.30 -37.19 -6.01
CA GLY A 1099 13.61 -37.68 -6.39
C GLY A 1099 14.23 -36.88 -7.54
N PRO A 1100 15.44 -37.31 -7.96
CA PRO A 1100 16.22 -36.69 -9.02
C PRO A 1100 15.54 -36.70 -10.40
N VAL A 1101 14.74 -37.74 -10.69
CA VAL A 1101 14.14 -37.99 -12.01
C VAL A 1101 12.71 -37.48 -12.10
N ARG A 1102 11.94 -37.54 -10.99
CA ARG A 1102 10.62 -36.94 -10.88
C ARG A 1102 10.22 -36.63 -9.44
N ALA A 1103 9.34 -35.64 -9.30
CA ALA A 1103 8.54 -35.42 -8.10
C ALA A 1103 7.05 -35.57 -8.40
N VAL A 1104 6.29 -36.15 -7.48
CA VAL A 1104 4.84 -36.33 -7.61
C VAL A 1104 4.14 -35.67 -6.43
N VAL A 1105 3.31 -34.68 -6.72
CA VAL A 1105 2.53 -33.94 -5.73
C VAL A 1105 1.05 -34.17 -5.98
N ARG A 1106 0.35 -34.73 -4.99
CA ARG A 1106 -1.09 -34.92 -5.02
C ARG A 1106 -1.76 -33.82 -4.22
N VAL A 1107 -2.71 -33.13 -4.85
CA VAL A 1107 -3.53 -32.09 -4.24
C VAL A 1107 -4.98 -32.57 -4.25
N ARG A 1108 -5.63 -32.59 -3.10
CA ARG A 1108 -7.07 -32.79 -2.97
C ARG A 1108 -7.72 -31.48 -2.53
N LYS A 1109 -8.71 -31.01 -3.30
CA LYS A 1109 -9.31 -29.69 -3.10
C LYS A 1109 -10.82 -29.75 -3.20
N LYS A 1110 -11.49 -28.95 -2.37
CA LYS A 1110 -12.93 -28.70 -2.41
C LYS A 1110 -13.18 -27.29 -2.92
N LEU A 1111 -13.98 -27.16 -3.97
CA LEU A 1111 -14.43 -25.89 -4.53
C LEU A 1111 -15.92 -25.67 -4.25
N LYS A 1112 -16.44 -24.51 -4.67
CA LYS A 1112 -17.88 -24.21 -4.71
C LYS A 1112 -18.66 -25.27 -5.48
N ALA A 1113 -19.99 -25.24 -5.32
CA ALA A 1113 -20.92 -26.25 -5.86
C ALA A 1113 -20.64 -27.70 -5.43
N GLY A 1114 -19.83 -27.89 -4.38
CA GLY A 1114 -19.49 -29.21 -3.84
C GLY A 1114 -18.60 -30.04 -4.77
N LEU A 1115 -17.88 -29.40 -5.70
CA LEU A 1115 -16.84 -30.07 -6.48
C LEU A 1115 -15.68 -30.41 -5.54
N VAL A 1116 -15.32 -31.68 -5.47
CA VAL A 1116 -14.11 -32.16 -4.83
C VAL A 1116 -13.30 -32.88 -5.90
N TYR A 1117 -12.06 -32.44 -6.07
CA TYR A 1117 -11.14 -33.06 -7.00
C TYR A 1117 -9.82 -33.44 -6.33
N THR A 1118 -9.14 -34.39 -6.95
CA THR A 1118 -7.74 -34.72 -6.74
C THR A 1118 -6.99 -34.42 -8.05
N LYS A 1119 -6.00 -33.53 -7.99
CA LYS A 1119 -5.02 -33.31 -9.06
C LYS A 1119 -3.70 -33.91 -8.63
N THR A 1120 -3.15 -34.82 -9.42
CA THR A 1120 -1.79 -35.34 -9.23
C THR A 1120 -0.89 -34.72 -10.28
N TYR A 1121 0.06 -33.90 -9.82
CA TYR A 1121 1.10 -33.28 -10.63
C TYR A 1121 2.35 -34.15 -10.59
N THR A 1122 2.85 -34.58 -11.75
CA THR A 1122 4.16 -35.22 -11.86
C THR A 1122 5.12 -34.26 -12.55
N PHE A 1123 6.09 -33.76 -11.81
CA PHE A 1123 7.14 -32.89 -12.29
C PHE A 1123 8.31 -33.74 -12.79
N TRP A 1124 8.51 -33.73 -14.11
CA TRP A 1124 9.68 -34.28 -14.79
C TRP A 1124 10.65 -33.14 -15.13
N PRO A 1125 11.90 -33.42 -15.54
CA PRO A 1125 12.86 -32.36 -15.85
C PRO A 1125 12.40 -31.35 -16.92
N TYR A 1126 11.63 -31.80 -17.90
CA TYR A 1126 11.21 -31.00 -19.06
C TYR A 1126 9.68 -30.94 -19.28
N ARG A 1127 8.89 -31.60 -18.43
CA ARG A 1127 7.43 -31.62 -18.55
C ARG A 1127 6.71 -31.79 -17.22
N ILE A 1128 5.42 -31.46 -17.21
CA ILE A 1128 4.54 -31.60 -16.05
C ILE A 1128 3.32 -32.41 -16.48
N ASP A 1129 3.17 -33.63 -15.95
CA ASP A 1129 1.99 -34.43 -16.17
C ASP A 1129 0.91 -34.02 -15.14
N VAL A 1130 -0.33 -33.86 -15.60
CA VAL A 1130 -1.50 -33.52 -14.78
C VAL A 1130 -2.54 -34.61 -14.93
N GLN A 1131 -2.81 -35.33 -13.84
CA GLN A 1131 -3.92 -36.26 -13.73
C GLN A 1131 -5.01 -35.65 -12.85
N PHE A 1132 -6.26 -35.67 -13.33
CA PHE A 1132 -7.42 -35.12 -12.66
C PHE A 1132 -8.44 -36.22 -12.34
N GLU A 1133 -8.94 -36.21 -11.12
CA GLU A 1133 -10.05 -37.05 -10.66
C GLU A 1133 -11.03 -36.20 -9.85
N GLY A 1134 -12.31 -36.21 -10.20
CA GLY A 1134 -13.35 -35.39 -9.58
C GLY A 1134 -14.58 -36.20 -9.21
N ASN A 1135 -15.42 -35.60 -8.35
CA ASN A 1135 -16.77 -36.08 -8.10
C ASN A 1135 -17.81 -35.49 -9.08
N LYS A 1136 -17.49 -34.38 -9.77
CA LYS A 1136 -18.38 -33.65 -10.67
C LYS A 1136 -17.60 -33.02 -11.84
N ALA A 1137 -18.29 -32.73 -12.94
CA ALA A 1137 -17.78 -31.94 -14.07
C ALA A 1137 -18.69 -30.72 -14.29
N TYR A 1138 -18.11 -29.52 -14.12
CA TYR A 1138 -18.74 -28.25 -14.44
C TYR A 1138 -18.04 -27.50 -15.57
N GLY A 1139 -16.75 -27.77 -15.81
CA GLY A 1139 -15.96 -27.07 -16.81
C GLY A 1139 -14.59 -27.70 -17.02
N LEU A 1140 -13.60 -26.87 -17.33
CA LEU A 1140 -12.26 -27.32 -17.68
C LEU A 1140 -11.51 -27.81 -16.45
N MET A 1141 -11.00 -29.04 -16.53
CA MET A 1141 -10.23 -29.67 -15.45
C MET A 1141 -8.87 -28.99 -15.24
N SER A 1142 -8.31 -28.44 -16.31
CA SER A 1142 -7.03 -27.74 -16.35
C SER A 1142 -7.08 -26.66 -17.41
N ARG A 1143 -7.21 -25.40 -16.99
CA ARG A 1143 -7.20 -24.23 -17.86
C ARG A 1143 -5.94 -23.41 -17.58
N ALA A 1144 -5.09 -23.30 -18.59
CA ALA A 1144 -3.90 -22.48 -18.57
C ALA A 1144 -4.26 -21.02 -18.82
N TYR A 1145 -3.68 -20.11 -18.06
CA TYR A 1145 -3.72 -18.67 -18.26
C TYR A 1145 -2.29 -18.15 -18.42
N TYR A 1146 -2.05 -17.27 -19.39
CA TYR A 1146 -0.73 -16.76 -19.72
C TYR A 1146 -0.45 -15.41 -19.06
N ALA A 1147 0.83 -15.06 -19.01
CA ALA A 1147 1.32 -13.76 -18.54
C ALA A 1147 2.23 -13.07 -19.56
N LEU A 1148 2.57 -13.76 -20.66
CA LEU A 1148 3.39 -13.26 -21.75
C LEU A 1148 2.65 -13.44 -23.09
N PRO A 1149 2.90 -12.56 -24.07
CA PRO A 1149 2.34 -12.71 -25.40
C PRO A 1149 2.86 -13.96 -26.09
N GLY A 1150 2.02 -14.59 -26.92
CA GLY A 1150 2.40 -15.80 -27.64
C GLY A 1150 1.52 -16.08 -28.85
N THR A 1151 1.87 -17.14 -29.58
CA THR A 1151 1.06 -17.68 -30.69
C THR A 1151 0.53 -19.04 -30.30
N TYR A 1152 -0.79 -19.20 -30.35
CA TYR A 1152 -1.47 -20.47 -30.15
C TYR A 1152 -1.58 -21.25 -31.47
N GLU A 1153 -1.40 -22.56 -31.41
CA GLU A 1153 -1.69 -23.49 -32.50
C GLU A 1153 -2.20 -24.84 -31.95
N ASP A 1154 -3.12 -25.52 -32.64
CA ASP A 1154 -3.63 -26.83 -32.20
C ASP A 1154 -3.57 -27.95 -33.25
N SER A 1155 -3.92 -29.15 -32.82
CA SER A 1155 -3.87 -30.36 -33.65
C SER A 1155 -4.82 -30.39 -34.85
N ALA A 1156 -5.76 -29.45 -34.97
CA ALA A 1156 -6.60 -29.26 -36.15
C ALA A 1156 -6.07 -28.14 -37.07
N GLY A 1157 -4.95 -27.51 -36.71
CA GLY A 1157 -4.31 -26.44 -37.47
C GLY A 1157 -4.88 -25.05 -37.20
N ASN A 1158 -5.76 -24.88 -36.20
CA ASN A 1158 -6.26 -23.55 -35.83
C ASN A 1158 -5.14 -22.75 -35.17
N LYS A 1159 -5.06 -21.44 -35.44
CA LYS A 1159 -4.07 -20.52 -34.88
C LYS A 1159 -4.73 -19.26 -34.35
N ALA A 1160 -4.16 -18.69 -33.28
CA ALA A 1160 -4.63 -17.45 -32.66
C ALA A 1160 -3.46 -16.72 -31.97
N LYS A 1161 -3.63 -15.43 -31.66
CA LYS A 1161 -2.64 -14.65 -30.90
C LYS A 1161 -3.09 -14.56 -29.46
N VAL A 1162 -2.20 -14.93 -28.54
CA VAL A 1162 -2.42 -14.72 -27.12
C VAL A 1162 -1.83 -13.36 -26.78
N ASP A 1163 -2.64 -12.31 -26.83
CA ASP A 1163 -2.25 -10.91 -26.62
C ASP A 1163 -3.20 -10.14 -25.67
N GLY A 1164 -4.20 -10.84 -25.12
CA GLY A 1164 -5.22 -10.28 -24.24
C GLY A 1164 -6.39 -9.62 -24.95
N ALA A 1165 -6.45 -9.66 -26.29
CA ALA A 1165 -7.48 -9.06 -27.13
C ALA A 1165 -8.14 -10.08 -28.06
N GLY A 1166 -9.42 -10.39 -27.81
CA GLY A 1166 -10.21 -11.26 -28.69
C GLY A 1166 -11.02 -12.31 -27.94
N ASP A 1167 -12.27 -12.53 -28.37
CA ASP A 1167 -13.14 -13.58 -27.82
C ASP A 1167 -13.19 -14.77 -28.77
N ALA A 1168 -12.81 -15.96 -28.28
CA ALA A 1168 -12.72 -17.24 -28.98
C ALA A 1168 -11.81 -17.31 -30.23
N GLU A 1169 -11.56 -16.20 -30.92
CA GLU A 1169 -10.70 -16.01 -32.10
C GLU A 1169 -10.85 -17.10 -33.18
N GLY A 1170 -12.06 -17.64 -33.32
CA GLY A 1170 -12.35 -18.69 -34.29
C GLY A 1170 -11.73 -20.06 -33.94
N VAL A 1171 -11.27 -20.28 -32.71
CA VAL A 1171 -10.69 -21.54 -32.21
C VAL A 1171 -11.70 -22.38 -31.42
N LEU A 1172 -12.55 -21.75 -30.61
CA LEU A 1172 -13.49 -22.44 -29.71
C LEU A 1172 -14.36 -23.45 -30.47
N GLY A 1173 -14.32 -24.72 -30.05
CA GLY A 1173 -15.15 -25.76 -30.64
C GLY A 1173 -14.64 -26.32 -31.97
N LYS A 1174 -13.54 -25.81 -32.53
CA LYS A 1174 -13.05 -26.19 -33.88
C LYS A 1174 -11.94 -27.24 -33.90
N CYS A 1175 -11.60 -27.84 -32.77
CA CYS A 1175 -10.62 -28.92 -32.69
C CYS A 1175 -11.26 -30.18 -32.08
N PRO A 1176 -12.14 -30.89 -32.81
CA PRO A 1176 -12.77 -32.12 -32.30
C PRO A 1176 -11.73 -33.22 -32.07
N ASN A 1177 -11.85 -33.96 -30.97
CA ASN A 1177 -10.88 -34.97 -30.54
C ASN A 1177 -9.42 -34.44 -30.51
N PRO A 1178 -9.16 -33.37 -29.75
CA PRO A 1178 -7.87 -32.69 -29.78
C PRO A 1178 -6.76 -33.62 -29.28
N LYS A 1179 -5.62 -33.60 -29.97
CA LYS A 1179 -4.42 -34.35 -29.61
C LYS A 1179 -3.45 -33.51 -28.78
N TRP A 1180 -3.33 -32.23 -29.12
CA TRP A 1180 -2.46 -31.27 -28.47
C TRP A 1180 -2.86 -29.84 -28.81
N TYR A 1181 -2.44 -28.89 -27.98
CA TYR A 1181 -2.29 -27.49 -28.34
C TYR A 1181 -0.91 -26.98 -27.92
N VAL A 1182 -0.44 -25.90 -28.52
CA VAL A 1182 0.80 -25.24 -28.16
C VAL A 1182 0.60 -23.75 -27.97
N VAL A 1183 1.47 -23.12 -27.18
CA VAL A 1183 1.67 -21.67 -27.18
C VAL A 1183 3.17 -21.38 -27.15
N TYR A 1184 3.63 -20.49 -28.03
CA TYR A 1184 5.05 -20.15 -28.16
C TYR A 1184 5.27 -18.65 -28.39
N GLY A 1185 6.35 -18.13 -27.82
CA GLY A 1185 6.79 -16.73 -27.89
C GLY A 1185 8.31 -16.61 -27.84
N ASP A 1186 8.82 -15.40 -27.67
CA ASP A 1186 10.27 -15.14 -27.68
C ASP A 1186 10.92 -15.70 -26.40
N GLY A 1187 11.83 -16.67 -26.55
CA GLY A 1187 12.53 -17.29 -25.43
C GLY A 1187 11.77 -18.43 -24.73
N TRP A 1188 10.53 -18.72 -25.12
CA TRP A 1188 9.72 -19.74 -24.46
C TRP A 1188 8.69 -20.40 -25.37
N ALA A 1189 8.39 -21.67 -25.12
CA ALA A 1189 7.26 -22.36 -25.72
C ALA A 1189 6.79 -23.52 -24.82
N HIS A 1190 5.54 -23.94 -24.97
CA HIS A 1190 5.09 -25.20 -24.40
C HIS A 1190 4.04 -25.88 -25.27
N SER A 1191 3.96 -27.20 -25.16
CA SER A 1191 2.86 -28.01 -25.69
C SER A 1191 2.05 -28.58 -24.54
N CYS A 1192 0.72 -28.60 -24.67
CA CYS A 1192 -0.16 -29.39 -23.82
C CYS A 1192 -0.72 -30.55 -24.64
N VAL A 1193 -0.37 -31.78 -24.24
CA VAL A 1193 -0.70 -33.02 -24.96
C VAL A 1193 -1.81 -33.76 -24.23
N ALA A 1194 -2.84 -34.18 -24.96
CA ALA A 1194 -3.94 -34.98 -24.45
C ALA A 1194 -3.50 -36.45 -24.32
N LEU A 1195 -3.39 -36.95 -23.09
CA LEU A 1195 -3.06 -38.36 -22.80
C LEU A 1195 -4.30 -39.22 -22.54
N SER A 1196 -5.47 -38.60 -22.50
CA SER A 1196 -6.81 -39.20 -22.44
C SER A 1196 -7.70 -38.58 -23.52
N LYS A 1197 -8.89 -39.16 -23.76
CA LYS A 1197 -9.85 -38.60 -24.72
C LYS A 1197 -10.48 -37.31 -24.17
N PHE A 1198 -10.54 -36.28 -25.01
CA PHE A 1198 -11.26 -35.02 -24.79
C PHE A 1198 -12.12 -34.72 -26.02
N ASP A 1199 -13.13 -33.86 -25.86
CA ASP A 1199 -14.10 -33.58 -26.92
C ASP A 1199 -13.66 -32.41 -27.81
N ASN A 1200 -13.11 -31.34 -27.22
CA ASN A 1200 -12.66 -30.15 -27.93
C ASN A 1200 -11.61 -29.32 -27.16
N ILE A 1201 -11.20 -28.16 -27.69
CA ILE A 1201 -10.41 -27.15 -26.99
C ILE A 1201 -11.27 -25.89 -26.75
N THR A 1202 -11.17 -25.36 -25.54
CA THR A 1202 -11.65 -24.02 -25.21
C THR A 1202 -10.50 -23.03 -25.31
N TYR A 1203 -10.74 -21.92 -26.01
CA TYR A 1203 -9.82 -20.79 -26.14
C TYR A 1203 -10.58 -19.50 -25.79
N TRP A 1204 -9.94 -18.62 -25.02
CA TRP A 1204 -10.52 -17.34 -24.62
C TRP A 1204 -9.41 -16.37 -24.22
N ASP A 1205 -9.28 -15.24 -24.90
CA ASP A 1205 -8.20 -14.29 -24.63
C ASP A 1205 -8.68 -12.91 -24.13
N ALA A 1206 -9.99 -12.65 -24.21
CA ALA A 1206 -10.57 -11.35 -23.88
C ALA A 1206 -10.38 -10.95 -22.41
N GLY A 1207 -9.47 -9.99 -22.17
CA GLY A 1207 -9.25 -9.34 -20.88
C GLY A 1207 -8.43 -10.13 -19.85
N HIS A 1208 -8.00 -11.35 -20.18
CA HIS A 1208 -7.35 -12.25 -19.23
C HIS A 1208 -6.17 -13.09 -19.78
N TRP A 1209 -5.56 -12.70 -20.92
CA TRP A 1209 -4.32 -13.30 -21.46
C TRP A 1209 -4.38 -14.84 -21.53
N GLY A 1210 -5.29 -15.36 -22.36
CA GLY A 1210 -5.32 -16.74 -22.88
C GLY A 1210 -5.74 -17.83 -21.90
N GLY A 1211 -7.03 -17.93 -21.60
CA GLY A 1211 -7.66 -19.06 -20.90
C GLY A 1211 -7.89 -20.27 -21.81
N ILE A 1212 -6.88 -21.16 -21.91
CA ILE A 1212 -6.83 -22.28 -22.88
C ILE A 1212 -6.85 -23.63 -22.15
N GLY A 1213 -7.64 -24.59 -22.64
CA GLY A 1213 -7.56 -25.97 -22.14
C GLY A 1213 -8.49 -26.95 -22.85
N PHE A 1214 -8.32 -28.23 -22.56
CA PHE A 1214 -9.18 -29.29 -23.12
C PHE A 1214 -10.56 -29.28 -22.48
N GLN A 1215 -11.58 -29.42 -23.31
CA GLN A 1215 -12.99 -29.50 -22.95
C GLN A 1215 -13.47 -30.96 -23.02
N GLY A 1216 -14.30 -31.35 -22.05
CA GLY A 1216 -14.78 -32.72 -21.91
C GLY A 1216 -13.80 -33.62 -21.17
N GLY A 1217 -13.92 -34.93 -21.37
CA GLY A 1217 -13.04 -35.95 -20.78
C GLY A 1217 -13.57 -36.62 -19.52
N ASP A 1218 -12.97 -37.77 -19.18
CA ASP A 1218 -13.39 -38.60 -18.05
C ASP A 1218 -12.98 -37.99 -16.71
N ILE A 1219 -13.96 -37.57 -15.92
CA ILE A 1219 -13.74 -36.99 -14.59
C ILE A 1219 -13.11 -37.97 -13.61
N LYS A 1220 -13.02 -39.28 -13.91
CA LYS A 1220 -12.38 -40.29 -13.07
C LYS A 1220 -10.95 -40.62 -13.48
N GLY A 1221 -10.35 -39.90 -14.43
CA GLY A 1221 -8.96 -40.15 -14.80
C GLY A 1221 -8.42 -39.35 -15.98
N ALA A 1222 -8.90 -38.13 -16.20
CA ALA A 1222 -8.41 -37.28 -17.28
C ALA A 1222 -6.93 -36.97 -17.09
N ARG A 1223 -6.16 -37.09 -18.18
CA ARG A 1223 -4.70 -36.93 -18.18
C ARG A 1223 -4.25 -36.05 -19.32
N MET A 1224 -3.38 -35.10 -18.99
CA MET A 1224 -2.69 -34.25 -19.96
C MET A 1224 -1.27 -33.96 -19.48
N THR A 1225 -0.39 -33.51 -20.37
CA THR A 1225 0.98 -33.13 -20.00
C THR A 1225 1.39 -31.85 -20.68
N TYR A 1226 2.08 -30.99 -19.92
CA TYR A 1226 2.67 -29.75 -20.39
C TYR A 1226 4.17 -29.97 -20.63
N VAL A 1227 4.62 -29.96 -21.88
CA VAL A 1227 6.04 -30.10 -22.24
C VAL A 1227 6.63 -28.72 -22.49
N ILE A 1228 7.71 -28.38 -21.79
CA ILE A 1228 8.32 -27.04 -21.85
C ILE A 1228 9.48 -27.05 -22.84
N HIS A 1229 9.53 -26.02 -23.67
CA HIS A 1229 10.53 -25.82 -24.71
C HIS A 1229 11.10 -24.39 -24.63
N GLY A 1230 12.30 -24.19 -25.18
CA GLY A 1230 12.77 -22.85 -25.55
C GLY A 1230 12.04 -22.34 -26.80
N THR A 1231 12.57 -21.29 -27.43
CA THR A 1231 11.99 -20.69 -28.66
C THR A 1231 11.68 -21.74 -29.74
N GLN A 1232 10.46 -21.71 -30.27
CA GLN A 1232 10.01 -22.56 -31.38
C GLN A 1232 9.53 -21.70 -32.55
N LYS A 1233 9.70 -22.21 -33.78
CA LYS A 1233 9.33 -21.50 -35.01
C LYS A 1233 7.84 -21.60 -35.34
N ASP A 1234 7.24 -22.75 -35.06
CA ASP A 1234 5.85 -23.08 -35.38
C ASP A 1234 5.33 -24.18 -34.44
N GLY A 1235 4.04 -24.53 -34.50
CA GLY A 1235 3.45 -25.55 -33.63
C GLY A 1235 3.77 -27.01 -33.98
N SER A 1236 4.67 -27.30 -34.94
CA SER A 1236 5.01 -28.69 -35.32
C SER A 1236 5.59 -29.53 -34.17
N PHE A 1237 6.14 -28.88 -33.14
CA PHE A 1237 6.63 -29.57 -31.94
C PHE A 1237 5.51 -30.23 -31.13
N GLY A 1238 4.29 -29.68 -31.12
CA GLY A 1238 3.15 -30.30 -30.45
C GLY A 1238 2.81 -31.68 -31.01
N LYS A 1239 2.88 -31.85 -32.34
CA LYS A 1239 2.71 -33.16 -33.00
C LYS A 1239 3.79 -34.15 -32.61
N ARG A 1240 5.06 -33.70 -32.60
CA ARG A 1240 6.20 -34.53 -32.20
C ARG A 1240 6.06 -35.01 -30.75
N ASP A 1241 5.66 -34.11 -29.84
CA ASP A 1241 5.46 -34.45 -28.43
C ASP A 1241 4.33 -35.47 -28.26
N TYR A 1242 3.20 -35.28 -28.96
CA TYR A 1242 2.09 -36.24 -28.94
C TYR A 1242 2.50 -37.64 -29.42
N GLU A 1243 3.15 -37.74 -30.59
CA GLU A 1243 3.58 -39.03 -31.14
C GLU A 1243 4.54 -39.78 -30.19
N ARG A 1244 5.44 -39.04 -29.54
CA ARG A 1244 6.39 -39.60 -28.56
C ARG A 1244 5.73 -40.05 -27.27
N LEU A 1245 4.84 -39.23 -26.71
CA LEU A 1245 4.17 -39.52 -25.43
C LEU A 1245 3.14 -40.64 -25.53
N MET A 1246 2.54 -40.83 -26.72
CA MET A 1246 1.63 -41.95 -26.99
C MET A 1246 2.36 -43.27 -27.26
N ASN A 1247 3.67 -43.22 -27.53
CA ASN A 1247 4.50 -44.39 -27.79
C ASN A 1247 5.73 -44.44 -26.86
N PRO A 1248 5.52 -44.47 -25.52
CA PRO A 1248 6.62 -44.46 -24.58
C PRO A 1248 7.42 -45.77 -24.66
N PRO A 1249 8.74 -45.72 -24.38
CA PRO A 1249 9.57 -46.91 -24.23
C PRO A 1249 9.07 -47.78 -23.07
N LYS A 1250 9.27 -49.10 -23.17
CA LYS A 1250 8.90 -50.05 -22.12
C LYS A 1250 10.13 -50.78 -21.61
N ALA A 1251 10.26 -50.89 -20.29
CA ALA A 1251 11.28 -51.70 -19.65
C ALA A 1251 10.72 -53.04 -19.17
N ARG A 1252 11.56 -54.09 -19.22
CA ARG A 1252 11.25 -55.40 -18.65
C ARG A 1252 12.51 -56.06 -18.06
N ILE A 1253 12.32 -56.90 -17.06
CA ILE A 1253 13.36 -57.82 -16.55
C ILE A 1253 13.47 -58.99 -17.54
N VAL A 1254 14.70 -59.36 -17.90
CA VAL A 1254 14.99 -60.42 -18.87
C VAL A 1254 15.69 -61.60 -18.22
N GLU A 1255 16.56 -61.35 -17.23
CA GLU A 1255 17.34 -62.36 -16.51
C GLU A 1255 17.56 -61.94 -15.06
#